data_AF-A0A3B8Q5X0-F1
#
_entry.id   AF-A0A3B8Q5X0-F1
#
_cell.length_a   1.000
_cell.length_b   1.000
_cell.length_c   1.000
_cell.angle_alpha   90.00
_cell.angle_beta   90.00
_cell.angle_gamma   90.00
#
_symmetry.space_group_name_H-M   'P 1'
#
loop_
_entity.id
_entity.type
_entity.pdbx_description
1 polymer ?
#
loop_
_entity_poly.entity_id
_entity_poly.type
_entity_poly.pdbx_seq_one_letter_code
_entity_poly.pdbx_strand_id
1 'polypeptide(L)'
;MGVHVFTWNDRHFFAGDYFPREEGFGIVHYNRRPKDPVFFNVARVFERMEELDIANLIAGTTNPPPDIQIFWPSASDIGWPRANHELIRTWSTLKRLGYEPNLIYNREFEAGVWRSGRALLLSRAFHMEPAHLDTVANAVVAAGIHVHAAVDLPGEFDAHHRTNLNWNAHMRSLFGLQVDNATPAFDSFAITTPDSEFRRLDFVGTRAYGPIPANYTDAIETWKFWKGISVAAGTTIVKHSGNQPALHLNNLGSAKTAVTPLALGDIRTVGGQAQVHSWDLRYQWLQAIYRNHFGIAPTLDLSGQGAAYIFPGYRVCRNGSVLVGLFNGNTVTANVVLKAPSLLTGRTIENLTDGGILEVNSDGQIALSLAADQYVLLYATTGAAPSLVNPTPVKLWFESAPSAVWPDGQLSSVVVGYDIQGPAVTAVASFETADPIPRSYGVSEPKTLSGRGQAIFTVPIPDPDLNNGDYVSSSAGGQYVWRVRTSSGSTPVSLATPVRLAWGVRPAALPNPVQSGKTYGVTVNWEELTSYLEQDLPTSLDRASLWDSLAAEQQHYAIVLELQSNGATVAHEEFITDSASGSHEFQIRVPLTAKGPFSWTARAQTADEVSNDITDGFEARSLGADTALPQGSPLRFAPWSTYNYQQNPAGGSLYFDTGTQLEGFNSAQSAFLIYTNPPSVGLFSGFGLERQFPAPFAMPPTLPQWHAYTFSCDVREINGQRMNVGLQLKSPPGSCQLGGQTVHAVQFLQPYTSTNGDWQHISATLDLFRQPDFLCLFDINNAVTLVLNFEMLDTETVYHVMVDNIRWDAPEHTGVLGPTNAVYFSANDSAAPPLDADKDGVADAFETATGIYVSDTNTGTRPDRADSDGDGQSDGDELVSGTNPNLKDDFFHIDSVRLGEAGEPVLSWKAKAGRAYSVAFAEELTEPGSEFFPVPGLTALSASADGPMDAKDLSPPPATTRFYRVMVIRP
;
A
#
# COMPACT_ATOMS: atom_id res chain seq x y z
N MET A 1 4.93 9.00 21.19
CA MET A 1 3.89 9.58 20.32
C MET A 1 3.84 8.72 19.07
N GLY A 2 2.65 8.41 18.57
CA GLY A 2 2.49 7.57 17.38
C GLY A 2 1.08 7.74 16.81
N VAL A 3 0.90 7.33 15.56
CA VAL A 3 -0.40 7.27 14.90
C VAL A 3 -0.84 5.81 14.91
N HIS A 4 -2.07 5.54 15.33
CA HIS A 4 -2.68 4.22 15.28
C HIS A 4 -3.97 4.32 14.47
N VAL A 5 -4.06 3.55 13.39
CA VAL A 5 -5.25 3.49 12.55
C VAL A 5 -6.16 2.39 13.09
N PHE A 6 -7.28 2.79 13.67
CA PHE A 6 -8.37 1.87 14.01
C PHE A 6 -9.46 1.99 12.94
N THR A 7 -9.59 1.04 12.00
CA THR A 7 -8.91 -0.27 11.92
C THR A 7 -8.32 -0.50 10.52
N TRP A 8 -7.53 -1.55 10.35
CA TRP A 8 -6.98 -1.92 9.05
C TRP A 8 -8.12 -2.26 8.06
N ASN A 9 -8.88 -3.32 8.35
CA ASN A 9 -10.00 -3.79 7.52
C ASN A 9 -11.37 -3.57 8.18
N ASP A 10 -12.41 -3.43 7.36
CA ASP A 10 -13.80 -3.50 7.82
C ASP A 10 -14.12 -4.84 8.48
N ARG A 11 -15.18 -4.86 9.30
CA ARG A 11 -15.59 -6.03 10.09
C ARG A 11 -17.07 -6.34 9.89
N HIS A 12 -17.41 -6.87 8.71
CA HIS A 12 -18.79 -7.15 8.30
C HIS A 12 -19.50 -8.19 9.18
N PHE A 13 -18.76 -9.06 9.86
CA PHE A 13 -19.34 -10.04 10.79
C PHE A 13 -20.16 -9.42 11.93
N PHE A 14 -19.86 -8.18 12.34
CA PHE A 14 -20.63 -7.47 13.37
C PHE A 14 -21.83 -6.70 12.80
N ALA A 15 -22.02 -6.72 11.48
CA ALA A 15 -23.04 -5.97 10.76
C ALA A 15 -24.37 -6.74 10.67
N GLY A 16 -24.96 -7.03 11.83
CA GLY A 16 -26.42 -7.03 11.92
C GLY A 16 -26.93 -5.59 12.11
N ASP A 17 -28.25 -5.40 12.27
CA ASP A 17 -28.91 -4.11 12.57
C ASP A 17 -28.28 -3.35 13.77
N TYR A 18 -27.48 -4.03 14.59
CA TYR A 18 -26.87 -3.49 15.79
C TYR A 18 -25.63 -2.60 15.56
N PHE A 19 -24.80 -2.81 14.52
CA PHE A 19 -23.57 -2.03 14.33
C PHE A 19 -23.14 -1.82 12.86
N PRO A 20 -23.97 -1.16 12.01
CA PRO A 20 -23.62 -0.89 10.60
C PRO A 20 -22.32 -0.07 10.42
N ARG A 21 -21.87 0.66 11.45
CA ARG A 21 -20.60 1.42 11.43
C ARG A 21 -19.35 0.54 11.24
N GLU A 22 -19.42 -0.74 11.59
CA GLU A 22 -18.27 -1.66 11.54
C GLU A 22 -17.85 -2.01 10.10
N GLU A 23 -18.70 -1.72 9.12
CA GLU A 23 -18.43 -1.81 7.67
C GLU A 23 -17.70 -0.59 7.11
N GLY A 24 -17.49 0.46 7.92
CA GLY A 24 -16.93 1.74 7.47
C GLY A 24 -15.60 2.15 8.10
N PHE A 25 -15.14 1.48 9.16
CA PHE A 25 -13.96 1.90 9.93
C PHE A 25 -12.61 1.50 9.31
N GLY A 26 -12.57 0.50 8.43
CA GLY A 26 -11.35 0.03 7.78
C GLY A 26 -10.83 1.04 6.76
N ILE A 27 -9.50 1.08 6.58
CA ILE A 27 -8.86 1.73 5.42
C ILE A 27 -8.83 0.80 4.19
N VAL A 28 -9.03 -0.50 4.41
CA VAL A 28 -9.34 -1.49 3.37
C VAL A 28 -10.73 -2.09 3.63
N HIS A 29 -11.35 -2.59 2.57
CA HIS A 29 -12.61 -3.34 2.65
C HIS A 29 -12.44 -4.64 3.46
N TYR A 30 -13.53 -5.31 3.82
CA TYR A 30 -13.48 -6.62 4.48
C TYR A 30 -12.67 -7.67 3.69
N ASN A 31 -12.77 -7.63 2.36
CA ASN A 31 -11.96 -8.45 1.43
C ASN A 31 -10.54 -7.90 1.18
N ARG A 32 -10.08 -6.96 2.01
CA ARG A 32 -8.75 -6.32 1.98
C ARG A 32 -8.42 -5.52 0.72
N ARG A 33 -9.40 -5.24 -0.16
CA ARG A 33 -9.20 -4.30 -1.26
C ARG A 33 -8.97 -2.88 -0.70
N PRO A 34 -7.98 -2.13 -1.24
CA PRO A 34 -7.80 -0.73 -0.88
C PRO A 34 -9.10 0.06 -1.07
N LYS A 35 -9.49 0.86 -0.07
CA LYS A 35 -10.56 1.83 -0.25
C LYS A 35 -9.98 3.08 -0.88
N ASP A 36 -10.25 3.33 -2.15
CA ASP A 36 -9.86 4.58 -2.79
C ASP A 36 -10.86 5.70 -2.42
N PRO A 37 -10.41 6.90 -1.98
CA PRO A 37 -9.02 7.33 -1.78
C PRO A 37 -8.47 7.14 -0.37
N VAL A 38 -9.24 6.56 0.55
CA VAL A 38 -8.87 6.42 1.98
C VAL A 38 -7.51 5.76 2.18
N PHE A 39 -7.28 4.57 1.60
CA PHE A 39 -6.05 3.81 1.75
C PHE A 39 -4.84 4.61 1.24
N PHE A 40 -4.93 5.15 0.02
CA PHE A 40 -3.84 5.88 -0.61
C PHE A 40 -3.57 7.22 0.07
N ASN A 41 -4.59 7.91 0.57
CA ASN A 41 -4.41 9.12 1.37
C ASN A 41 -3.66 8.81 2.67
N VAL A 42 -4.02 7.72 3.36
CA VAL A 42 -3.33 7.29 4.59
C VAL A 42 -1.90 6.90 4.30
N ALA A 43 -1.66 6.08 3.27
CA ALA A 43 -0.31 5.69 2.84
C ALA A 43 0.56 6.92 2.54
N ARG A 44 0.02 7.88 1.78
CA ARG A 44 0.72 9.12 1.43
C ARG A 44 1.07 9.97 2.65
N VAL A 45 0.21 10.00 3.67
CA VAL A 45 0.51 10.68 4.94
C VAL A 45 1.71 10.04 5.64
N PHE A 46 1.77 8.71 5.72
CA PHE A 46 2.90 8.00 6.35
C PHE A 46 4.20 8.18 5.56
N GLU A 47 4.17 8.06 4.24
CA GLU A 47 5.31 8.37 3.37
C GLU A 47 5.82 9.79 3.62
N ARG A 48 4.92 10.78 3.65
CA ARG A 48 5.29 12.17 3.91
C ARG A 48 5.88 12.36 5.31
N MET A 49 5.41 11.61 6.31
CA MET A 49 5.98 11.64 7.65
C MET A 49 7.41 11.08 7.70
N GLU A 50 7.71 10.07 6.89
CA GLU A 50 9.05 9.49 6.75
C GLU A 50 9.98 10.43 5.97
N GLU A 51 9.52 10.99 4.83
CA GLU A 51 10.27 11.97 4.03
C GLU A 51 10.74 13.17 4.88
N LEU A 52 9.90 13.61 5.82
CA LEU A 52 10.15 14.76 6.69
C LEU A 52 10.86 14.39 8.00
N ASP A 53 11.14 13.12 8.25
CA ASP A 53 11.65 12.62 9.54
C ASP A 53 10.85 13.23 10.72
N ILE A 54 9.52 13.10 10.67
CA ILE A 54 8.62 13.73 11.65
C ILE A 54 8.96 13.30 13.07
N ALA A 55 9.45 12.08 13.27
CA ALA A 55 9.89 11.57 14.56
C ALA A 55 10.99 12.46 15.16
N ASN A 56 12.01 12.80 14.38
CA ASN A 56 13.07 13.72 14.77
C ASN A 56 12.54 15.14 14.98
N LEU A 57 11.62 15.60 14.12
CA LEU A 57 11.04 16.94 14.19
C LEU A 57 10.24 17.18 15.48
N ILE A 58 9.48 16.17 15.94
CA ILE A 58 8.66 16.25 17.15
C ILE A 58 9.40 15.86 18.43
N ALA A 59 10.52 15.15 18.34
CA ALA A 59 11.30 14.70 19.49
C ALA A 59 11.79 15.89 20.33
N GLY A 60 11.43 15.89 21.62
CA GLY A 60 11.79 16.94 22.57
C GLY A 60 11.07 18.27 22.33
N THR A 61 10.02 18.30 21.50
CA THR A 61 9.18 19.50 21.37
C THR A 61 8.43 19.79 22.67
N THR A 62 8.14 21.07 22.90
CA THR A 62 7.30 21.55 24.00
C THR A 62 5.94 22.00 23.49
N ASN A 63 4.90 21.79 24.30
CA ASN A 63 3.58 22.31 24.03
C ASN A 63 3.54 23.82 24.32
N PRO A 64 2.67 24.57 23.62
CA PRO A 64 2.41 25.96 23.95
C PRO A 64 2.03 26.15 25.42
N PRO A 65 2.46 27.24 26.08
CA PRO A 65 1.93 27.61 27.38
C PRO A 65 0.43 27.95 27.26
N PRO A 66 -0.39 27.61 28.27
CA PRO A 66 -1.82 27.87 28.22
C PRO A 66 -2.15 29.35 28.38
N ASP A 67 -3.06 29.85 27.54
CA ASP A 67 -3.63 31.19 27.65
C ASP A 67 -4.85 31.20 28.57
N ILE A 68 -5.59 30.09 28.60
CA ILE A 68 -6.87 29.97 29.27
C ILE A 68 -6.84 28.68 30.10
N GLN A 69 -7.04 28.83 31.41
CA GLN A 69 -7.23 27.69 32.30
C GLN A 69 -8.72 27.39 32.41
N ILE A 70 -9.11 26.13 32.28
CA ILE A 70 -10.49 25.68 32.39
C ILE A 70 -10.59 24.82 33.65
N PHE A 71 -11.39 25.28 34.61
CA PHE A 71 -11.60 24.53 35.83
C PHE A 71 -12.65 23.44 35.59
N TRP A 72 -12.24 22.17 35.74
CA TRP A 72 -13.09 21.00 35.59
C TRP A 72 -13.07 20.18 36.87
N PRO A 73 -13.87 20.54 37.89
CA PRO A 73 -13.84 19.81 39.15
C PRO A 73 -14.49 18.44 39.02
N SER A 74 -14.10 17.50 39.88
CA SER A 74 -14.73 16.17 39.97
C SER A 74 -16.26 16.25 40.16
N ALA A 75 -16.75 17.27 40.85
CA ALA A 75 -18.17 17.53 41.05
C ALA A 75 -18.93 17.89 39.75
N SER A 76 -18.22 18.43 38.74
CA SER A 76 -18.75 18.66 37.39
C SER A 76 -18.70 17.41 36.52
N ASP A 77 -17.73 16.53 36.76
CA ASP A 77 -17.47 15.31 35.95
C ASP A 77 -18.49 14.19 36.20
N ILE A 78 -18.95 14.04 37.46
CA ILE A 78 -19.84 12.94 37.89
C ILE A 78 -21.31 13.14 37.45
N GLY A 79 -21.67 14.31 36.89
CA GLY A 79 -23.07 14.74 36.82
C GLY A 79 -23.79 14.61 35.47
N TRP A 80 -23.14 14.90 34.33
CA TRP A 80 -23.94 15.23 33.13
C TRP A 80 -23.21 15.03 31.77
N PRO A 81 -23.71 14.18 30.86
CA PRO A 81 -23.05 13.92 29.57
C PRO A 81 -22.96 15.16 28.67
N ARG A 82 -23.91 16.10 28.77
CA ARG A 82 -23.93 17.33 27.95
C ARG A 82 -22.87 18.37 28.36
N ALA A 83 -22.30 18.27 29.57
CA ALA A 83 -21.18 19.14 29.97
C ALA A 83 -19.95 18.92 29.07
N ASN A 84 -19.67 17.66 28.73
CA ASN A 84 -18.59 17.28 27.83
C ASN A 84 -18.82 17.82 26.42
N HIS A 85 -20.07 17.68 25.92
CA HIS A 85 -20.46 18.23 24.61
C HIS A 85 -20.38 19.76 24.56
N GLU A 86 -20.74 20.45 25.64
CA GLU A 86 -20.58 21.90 25.72
C GLU A 86 -19.10 22.30 25.65
N LEU A 87 -18.28 21.66 26.49
CA LEU A 87 -16.87 22.01 26.60
C LEU A 87 -16.10 21.71 25.31
N ILE A 88 -16.32 20.59 24.64
CA ILE A 88 -15.59 20.26 23.40
C ILE A 88 -15.87 21.27 22.28
N ARG A 89 -17.09 21.82 22.22
CA ARG A 89 -17.50 22.83 21.22
C ARG A 89 -16.94 24.21 21.54
N THR A 90 -16.86 24.58 22.81
CA THR A 90 -16.21 25.83 23.23
C THR A 90 -14.70 25.75 23.12
N TRP A 91 -14.09 24.63 23.51
CA TRP A 91 -12.67 24.32 23.36
C TRP A 91 -12.20 24.47 21.91
N SER A 92 -12.88 23.80 20.98
CA SER A 92 -12.57 23.89 19.55
C SER A 92 -12.65 25.33 19.05
N THR A 93 -13.63 26.11 19.50
CA THR A 93 -13.77 27.52 19.12
C THR A 93 -12.63 28.38 19.70
N LEU A 94 -12.22 28.16 20.95
CA LEU A 94 -11.06 28.84 21.55
C LEU A 94 -9.76 28.55 20.78
N LYS A 95 -9.57 27.29 20.36
CA LYS A 95 -8.45 26.91 19.48
C LYS A 95 -8.48 27.67 18.17
N ARG A 96 -9.64 27.77 17.49
CA ARG A 96 -9.80 28.55 16.24
C ARG A 96 -9.58 30.06 16.42
N LEU A 97 -9.79 30.58 17.63
CA LEU A 97 -9.44 31.96 18.00
C LEU A 97 -7.94 32.16 18.26
N GLY A 98 -7.15 31.09 18.22
CA GLY A 98 -5.70 31.11 18.41
C GLY A 98 -5.23 30.95 19.85
N TYR A 99 -6.14 30.62 20.78
CA TYR A 99 -5.81 30.45 22.19
C TYR A 99 -5.43 29.01 22.52
N GLU A 100 -4.66 28.84 23.59
CA GLU A 100 -4.28 27.54 24.14
C GLU A 100 -5.02 27.26 25.46
N PRO A 101 -6.19 26.60 25.41
CA PRO A 101 -6.88 26.17 26.60
C PRO A 101 -6.18 24.98 27.28
N ASN A 102 -6.26 24.91 28.61
CA ASN A 102 -5.78 23.78 29.40
C ASN A 102 -6.78 23.45 30.52
N LEU A 103 -6.97 22.16 30.81
CA LEU A 103 -7.81 21.71 31.92
C LEU A 103 -7.01 21.67 33.22
N ILE A 104 -7.63 22.17 34.30
CA ILE A 104 -7.15 22.02 35.67
C ILE A 104 -8.25 21.40 36.53
N TYR A 105 -7.87 20.46 37.38
CA TYR A 105 -8.78 19.79 38.31
C TYR A 105 -8.60 20.40 39.71
N ASN A 106 -9.31 19.85 40.70
CA ASN A 106 -9.31 20.36 42.09
C ASN A 106 -7.89 20.58 42.63
N ARG A 107 -7.00 19.59 42.46
CA ARG A 107 -5.62 19.64 43.00
C ARG A 107 -4.80 20.76 42.36
N GLU A 108 -4.84 20.88 41.04
CA GLU A 108 -4.13 21.93 40.31
C GLU A 108 -4.69 23.32 40.63
N PHE A 109 -6.01 23.42 40.79
CA PHE A 109 -6.66 24.66 41.19
C PHE A 109 -6.21 25.12 42.58
N GLU A 110 -6.20 24.22 43.56
CA GLU A 110 -5.72 24.46 44.94
C GLU A 110 -4.23 24.80 44.99
N ALA A 111 -3.43 24.17 44.12
CA ALA A 111 -2.01 24.49 43.96
C ALA A 111 -1.75 25.84 43.26
N GLY A 112 -2.79 26.52 42.77
CA GLY A 112 -2.65 27.84 42.13
C GLY A 112 -2.27 27.80 40.66
N VAL A 113 -2.41 26.67 39.96
CA VAL A 113 -2.04 26.53 38.54
C VAL A 113 -2.82 27.50 37.64
N TRP A 114 -4.01 27.94 38.06
CA TRP A 114 -4.80 28.98 37.39
C TRP A 114 -4.02 30.29 37.12
N ARG A 115 -2.92 30.55 37.87
CA ARG A 115 -2.03 31.71 37.67
C ARG A 115 -1.20 31.66 36.38
N SER A 116 -1.10 30.49 35.75
CA SER A 116 -0.31 30.32 34.53
C SER A 116 -1.04 30.77 33.26
N GLY A 117 -2.38 30.90 33.32
CA GLY A 117 -3.19 31.47 32.25
C GLY A 117 -3.45 32.95 32.43
N ARG A 118 -4.06 33.58 31.42
CA ARG A 118 -4.57 34.96 31.46
C ARG A 118 -6.05 35.03 31.80
N ALA A 119 -6.76 33.92 31.62
CA ALA A 119 -8.18 33.76 31.98
C ALA A 119 -8.46 32.41 32.61
N LEU A 120 -9.52 32.36 33.42
CA LEU A 120 -10.12 31.18 34.02
C LEU A 120 -11.54 31.00 33.47
N LEU A 121 -11.79 29.91 32.77
CA LEU A 121 -13.11 29.48 32.30
C LEU A 121 -13.73 28.52 33.31
N LEU A 122 -14.90 28.90 33.82
CA LEU A 122 -15.78 28.11 34.65
C LEU A 122 -16.92 27.58 33.78
N SER A 123 -16.67 26.46 33.11
CA SER A 123 -17.65 25.82 32.21
C SER A 123 -18.57 24.91 33.01
N ARG A 124 -19.86 25.26 33.09
CA ARG A 124 -20.87 24.47 33.84
C ARG A 124 -20.46 24.22 35.30
N ALA A 125 -19.80 25.18 35.92
CA ALA A 125 -19.27 25.06 37.28
C ALA A 125 -20.33 25.38 38.35
N PHE A 126 -21.58 24.91 38.18
CA PHE A 126 -22.65 25.18 39.16
C PHE A 126 -22.40 24.49 40.52
N HIS A 127 -21.60 23.42 40.51
CA HIS A 127 -21.01 22.80 41.70
C HIS A 127 -19.56 23.24 41.89
N MET A 128 -19.30 23.91 43.01
CA MET A 128 -17.95 24.26 43.45
C MET A 128 -17.89 24.22 44.98
N GLU A 129 -16.79 23.70 45.53
CA GLU A 129 -16.53 23.81 46.96
C GLU A 129 -16.53 25.30 47.35
N PRO A 130 -17.10 25.67 48.53
CA PRO A 130 -17.16 27.06 48.97
C PRO A 130 -15.81 27.78 48.88
N ALA A 131 -14.74 27.10 49.31
CA ALA A 131 -13.38 27.64 49.30
C ALA A 131 -12.84 27.89 47.87
N HIS A 132 -13.27 27.12 46.87
CA HIS A 132 -12.89 27.36 45.48
C HIS A 132 -13.61 28.59 44.92
N LEU A 133 -14.92 28.75 45.22
CA LEU A 133 -15.66 29.95 44.83
C LEU A 133 -15.09 31.22 45.50
N ASP A 134 -14.74 31.13 46.79
CA ASP A 134 -14.03 32.20 47.51
C ASP A 134 -12.69 32.54 46.85
N THR A 135 -11.95 31.52 46.40
CA THR A 135 -10.67 31.71 45.71
C THR A 135 -10.86 32.44 44.39
N VAL A 136 -11.89 32.10 43.61
CA VAL A 136 -12.24 32.82 42.37
C VAL A 136 -12.60 34.27 42.66
N ALA A 137 -13.49 34.50 43.64
CA ALA A 137 -14.00 35.82 43.98
C ALA A 137 -12.93 36.77 44.53
N ASN A 138 -11.89 36.23 45.17
CA ASN A 138 -10.88 37.03 45.85
C ASN A 138 -9.51 36.91 45.18
N ALA A 139 -8.91 35.71 45.18
CA ALA A 139 -7.51 35.53 44.80
C ALA A 139 -7.28 35.55 43.28
N VAL A 140 -8.18 34.97 42.49
CA VAL A 140 -8.06 34.89 41.02
C VAL A 140 -8.15 36.29 40.40
N VAL A 141 -9.20 37.04 40.74
CA VAL A 141 -9.39 38.40 40.22
C VAL A 141 -8.34 39.38 40.75
N ALA A 142 -7.89 39.24 42.01
CA ALA A 142 -6.81 40.06 42.56
C ALA A 142 -5.47 39.82 41.86
N ALA A 143 -5.25 38.63 41.32
CA ALA A 143 -4.08 38.31 40.51
C ALA A 143 -4.15 38.83 39.07
N GLY A 144 -5.23 39.54 38.70
CA GLY A 144 -5.45 40.05 37.34
C GLY A 144 -5.91 39.00 36.34
N ILE A 145 -6.31 37.81 36.80
CA ILE A 145 -6.83 36.75 35.93
C ILE A 145 -8.29 37.03 35.62
N HIS A 146 -8.62 37.06 34.32
CA HIS A 146 -10.00 37.26 33.87
C HIS A 146 -10.86 36.02 34.14
N VAL A 147 -12.16 36.18 34.40
CA VAL A 147 -13.05 35.05 34.72
C VAL A 147 -14.22 34.99 33.74
N HIS A 148 -14.38 33.86 33.05
CA HIS A 148 -15.54 33.60 32.20
C HIS A 148 -16.37 32.47 32.82
N ALA A 149 -17.62 32.77 33.20
CA ALA A 149 -18.60 31.76 33.58
C ALA A 149 -19.51 31.42 32.40
N ALA A 150 -19.55 30.15 32.02
CA ALA A 150 -20.34 29.68 30.88
C ALA A 150 -21.38 28.64 31.32
N VAL A 151 -22.55 28.70 30.68
CA VAL A 151 -23.75 27.87 30.91
C VAL A 151 -24.43 28.14 32.23
N ASP A 152 -23.68 28.06 33.32
CA ASP A 152 -24.18 28.18 34.68
C ASP A 152 -23.57 29.34 35.44
N LEU A 153 -24.34 29.87 36.38
CA LEU A 153 -23.82 30.72 37.44
C LEU A 153 -22.96 29.85 38.37
N PRO A 154 -21.67 30.15 38.55
CA PRO A 154 -20.76 29.21 39.18
C PRO A 154 -20.95 29.12 40.70
N GLY A 155 -20.84 27.91 41.22
CA GLY A 155 -20.82 27.59 42.64
C GLY A 155 -22.11 27.87 43.39
N GLU A 156 -23.28 27.66 42.78
CA GLU A 156 -24.55 27.73 43.52
C GLU A 156 -24.59 26.69 44.63
N PHE A 157 -24.09 25.49 44.33
CA PHE A 157 -23.97 24.41 45.29
C PHE A 157 -22.54 23.90 45.42
N ASP A 158 -22.27 23.15 46.48
CA ASP A 158 -21.08 22.32 46.62
C ASP A 158 -21.26 20.94 45.96
N ALA A 159 -20.25 20.06 46.09
CA ALA A 159 -20.30 18.70 45.53
C ALA A 159 -21.45 17.83 46.08
N HIS A 160 -22.10 18.24 47.16
CA HIS A 160 -23.21 17.54 47.82
C HIS A 160 -24.56 18.24 47.62
N HIS A 161 -24.68 19.16 46.64
CA HIS A 161 -25.88 19.96 46.37
C HIS A 161 -26.32 20.85 47.56
N ARG A 162 -25.43 21.18 48.48
CA ARG A 162 -25.72 22.16 49.54
C ARG A 162 -25.45 23.55 49.01
N THR A 163 -26.37 24.49 49.23
CA THR A 163 -26.22 25.87 48.75
C THR A 163 -25.01 26.54 49.40
N ASN A 164 -24.21 27.23 48.59
CA ASN A 164 -23.09 28.03 49.07
C ASN A 164 -23.62 29.34 49.70
N LEU A 165 -23.36 29.54 51.00
CA LEU A 165 -23.93 30.65 51.78
C LEU A 165 -23.62 32.05 51.24
N ASN A 166 -22.45 32.23 50.62
CA ASN A 166 -22.01 33.52 50.05
C ASN A 166 -22.30 33.67 48.56
N TRP A 167 -23.02 32.71 47.94
CA TRP A 167 -23.17 32.65 46.48
C TRP A 167 -23.73 33.96 45.87
N ASN A 168 -24.80 34.51 46.43
CA ASN A 168 -25.38 35.78 45.93
C ASN A 168 -24.36 36.94 46.00
N ALA A 169 -23.58 37.02 47.08
CA ALA A 169 -22.56 38.05 47.24
C ALA A 169 -21.41 37.88 46.23
N HIS A 170 -21.01 36.64 45.93
CA HIS A 170 -20.00 36.36 44.91
C HIS A 170 -20.50 36.65 43.49
N MET A 171 -21.74 36.29 43.13
CA MET A 171 -22.29 36.63 41.81
C MET A 171 -22.39 38.14 41.59
N ARG A 172 -22.74 38.88 42.65
CA ARG A 172 -22.79 40.34 42.63
C ARG A 172 -21.41 40.97 42.48
N SER A 173 -20.43 40.49 43.23
CA SER A 173 -19.07 41.05 43.20
C SER A 173 -18.29 40.67 41.93
N LEU A 174 -18.37 39.41 41.49
CA LEU A 174 -17.70 38.94 40.29
C LEU A 174 -18.35 39.48 39.02
N PHE A 175 -19.65 39.24 38.84
CA PHE A 175 -20.33 39.45 37.56
C PHE A 175 -21.28 40.64 37.57
N GLY A 176 -21.43 41.35 38.70
CA GLY A 176 -22.38 42.45 38.78
C GLY A 176 -23.84 42.00 38.71
N LEU A 177 -24.15 40.74 39.04
CA LEU A 177 -25.49 40.17 38.93
C LEU A 177 -26.18 40.00 40.29
N GLN A 178 -27.47 40.30 40.36
CA GLN A 178 -28.36 39.89 41.45
C GLN A 178 -29.06 38.60 41.05
N VAL A 179 -28.91 37.58 41.89
CA VAL A 179 -29.28 36.19 41.57
C VAL A 179 -30.26 35.60 42.58
N ASP A 180 -30.88 36.43 43.42
CA ASP A 180 -31.80 35.98 44.48
C ASP A 180 -33.02 35.21 43.94
N ASN A 181 -33.38 35.44 42.68
CA ASN A 181 -34.46 34.76 41.98
C ASN A 181 -33.96 33.96 40.77
N ALA A 182 -32.64 33.81 40.60
CA ALA A 182 -32.05 33.14 39.46
C ALA A 182 -32.38 31.66 39.51
N THR A 183 -32.98 31.14 38.43
CA THR A 183 -33.25 29.70 38.28
C THR A 183 -33.05 29.29 36.83
N PRO A 184 -32.66 28.04 36.54
CA PRO A 184 -32.70 27.50 35.18
C PRO A 184 -34.14 27.59 34.65
N ALA A 185 -34.34 28.36 33.58
CA ALA A 185 -35.63 28.44 32.91
C ALA A 185 -35.92 27.19 32.09
N PHE A 186 -34.85 26.58 31.59
CA PHE A 186 -34.83 25.28 30.93
C PHE A 186 -33.47 24.64 31.19
N ASP A 187 -33.46 23.33 31.46
CA ASP A 187 -32.28 22.47 31.55
C ASP A 187 -32.73 21.06 31.15
N SER A 188 -32.47 20.67 29.91
CA SER A 188 -32.76 19.30 29.49
C SER A 188 -31.64 18.39 29.96
N PHE A 189 -32.01 17.43 30.81
CA PHE A 189 -31.17 16.26 31.11
C PHE A 189 -30.88 15.43 29.84
N ALA A 190 -30.23 14.27 29.99
CA ALA A 190 -30.17 13.24 28.94
C ALA A 190 -31.54 12.55 28.75
N ILE A 191 -32.55 13.27 28.25
CA ILE A 191 -33.87 12.69 27.95
C ILE A 191 -33.83 12.06 26.55
N THR A 192 -34.36 10.85 26.42
CA THR A 192 -34.21 9.97 25.24
C THR A 192 -35.03 10.36 24.00
N THR A 193 -35.75 11.49 23.98
CA THR A 193 -36.61 11.88 22.83
C THR A 193 -36.08 13.14 22.12
N PRO A 194 -35.72 13.06 20.82
CA PRO A 194 -35.04 14.14 20.07
C PRO A 194 -35.73 15.52 20.09
N ASP A 195 -37.05 15.54 20.23
CA ASP A 195 -37.89 16.74 20.16
C ASP A 195 -38.05 17.46 21.51
N SER A 196 -37.61 16.86 22.62
CA SER A 196 -37.72 17.46 23.98
C SER A 196 -36.39 18.03 24.51
N GLU A 197 -35.29 17.82 23.80
CA GLU A 197 -33.93 18.12 24.27
C GLU A 197 -33.47 19.57 24.05
N PHE A 198 -34.00 20.28 23.05
CA PHE A 198 -33.55 21.64 22.76
C PHE A 198 -34.75 22.58 22.65
N ARG A 199 -34.57 23.82 23.10
CA ARG A 199 -35.56 24.88 22.95
C ARG A 199 -34.98 26.06 22.21
N ARG A 200 -35.76 26.56 21.26
CA ARG A 200 -35.45 27.82 20.58
C ARG A 200 -35.29 28.94 21.60
N LEU A 201 -34.22 29.70 21.45
CA LEU A 201 -33.89 30.88 22.22
C LEU A 201 -33.45 31.98 21.26
N ASP A 202 -34.25 33.04 21.16
CA ASP A 202 -33.95 34.20 20.32
C ASP A 202 -33.12 35.21 21.11
N PHE A 203 -32.16 35.84 20.43
CA PHE A 203 -31.22 36.82 20.93
C PHE A 203 -31.43 38.20 20.33
N VAL A 204 -31.23 39.23 21.15
CA VAL A 204 -31.23 40.63 20.74
C VAL A 204 -30.04 41.33 21.39
N GLY A 205 -29.23 41.98 20.56
CA GLY A 205 -28.15 42.86 21.01
C GLY A 205 -28.70 44.14 21.64
N THR A 206 -28.08 44.58 22.72
CA THR A 206 -28.42 45.86 23.37
C THR A 206 -27.55 47.00 22.86
N ARG A 207 -26.37 46.68 22.31
CA ARG A 207 -25.39 47.60 21.74
C ARG A 207 -24.35 46.85 20.91
N ALA A 208 -23.68 47.57 20.00
CA ALA A 208 -22.51 47.04 19.30
C ALA A 208 -21.34 46.82 20.27
N TYR A 209 -20.66 45.67 20.13
CA TYR A 209 -19.47 45.35 20.93
C TYR A 209 -18.60 44.29 20.24
N GLY A 210 -17.36 44.65 19.90
CA GLY A 210 -16.45 43.73 19.19
C GLY A 210 -17.09 43.25 17.87
N PRO A 211 -17.17 41.92 17.63
CA PRO A 211 -17.80 41.37 16.43
C PRO A 211 -19.34 41.40 16.47
N ILE A 212 -19.97 41.80 17.58
CA ILE A 212 -21.43 41.88 17.70
C ILE A 212 -21.90 43.25 17.17
N PRO A 213 -22.70 43.31 16.08
CA PRO A 213 -23.17 44.55 15.47
C PRO A 213 -24.28 45.25 16.28
N ALA A 214 -24.59 46.49 15.93
CA ALA A 214 -25.59 47.29 16.64
C ALA A 214 -27.02 46.74 16.53
N ASN A 215 -27.36 46.11 15.41
CA ASN A 215 -28.66 45.50 15.12
C ASN A 215 -28.63 43.96 15.29
N TYR A 216 -27.80 43.45 16.21
CA TYR A 216 -27.63 42.02 16.40
C TYR A 216 -28.96 41.34 16.78
N THR A 217 -29.40 40.41 15.94
CA THR A 217 -30.53 39.52 16.19
C THR A 217 -30.15 38.14 15.71
N ASP A 218 -30.36 37.12 16.54
CA ASP A 218 -30.02 35.74 16.19
C ASP A 218 -30.91 34.76 16.95
N ALA A 219 -30.84 33.48 16.65
CA ALA A 219 -31.54 32.43 17.38
C ALA A 219 -30.77 31.12 17.32
N ILE A 220 -30.87 30.34 18.39
CA ILE A 220 -30.35 28.98 18.48
C ILE A 220 -31.40 28.09 19.11
N GLU A 221 -31.23 26.77 19.01
CA GLU A 221 -31.87 25.84 19.92
C GLU A 221 -30.85 25.39 20.97
N THR A 222 -31.17 25.61 22.24
CA THR A 222 -30.27 25.34 23.37
C THR A 222 -30.90 24.36 24.35
N TRP A 223 -30.07 23.55 25.01
CA TRP A 223 -30.52 22.63 26.05
C TRP A 223 -30.61 23.29 27.43
N LYS A 224 -30.04 24.51 27.61
CA LYS A 224 -30.06 25.20 28.90
C LYS A 224 -29.97 26.72 28.80
N PHE A 225 -30.78 27.40 29.61
CA PHE A 225 -30.67 28.85 29.86
C PHE A 225 -31.35 29.26 31.17
N TRP A 226 -30.90 30.38 31.74
CA TRP A 226 -31.37 30.89 33.03
C TRP A 226 -32.40 32.03 32.90
N LYS A 227 -33.17 32.25 33.97
CA LYS A 227 -34.03 33.43 34.15
C LYS A 227 -33.96 33.94 35.59
N GLY A 228 -34.57 35.10 35.85
CA GLY A 228 -34.63 35.72 37.17
C GLY A 228 -33.34 36.45 37.56
N ILE A 229 -32.49 36.75 36.58
CA ILE A 229 -31.21 37.43 36.77
C ILE A 229 -31.43 38.93 36.56
N SER A 230 -31.05 39.74 37.55
CA SER A 230 -31.06 41.20 37.45
C SER A 230 -29.66 41.77 37.46
N VAL A 231 -29.45 42.91 36.81
CA VAL A 231 -28.12 43.54 36.70
C VAL A 231 -27.94 44.57 37.82
N ALA A 232 -26.90 44.42 38.63
CA ALA A 232 -26.46 45.40 39.62
C ALA A 232 -25.33 46.30 39.09
N ALA A 233 -24.41 45.76 38.30
CA ALA A 233 -23.26 46.45 37.72
C ALA A 233 -22.87 45.79 36.39
N GLY A 234 -21.91 46.36 35.66
CA GLY A 234 -21.48 45.82 34.38
C GLY A 234 -22.40 46.21 33.21
N THR A 235 -22.28 45.51 32.08
CA THR A 235 -23.00 45.80 30.84
C THR A 235 -23.45 44.51 30.18
N THR A 236 -24.77 44.37 29.98
CA THR A 236 -25.34 43.29 29.16
C THR A 236 -25.23 43.67 27.69
N ILE A 237 -24.54 42.85 26.89
CA ILE A 237 -24.34 43.04 25.43
C ILE A 237 -25.44 42.35 24.63
N VAL A 238 -25.83 41.14 25.05
CA VAL A 238 -26.89 40.37 24.41
C VAL A 238 -27.90 39.96 25.47
N LYS A 239 -29.19 40.04 25.11
CA LYS A 239 -30.30 39.48 25.87
C LYS A 239 -30.96 38.37 25.09
N HIS A 240 -31.66 37.47 25.77
CA HIS A 240 -32.54 36.50 25.11
C HIS A 240 -34.02 36.87 25.24
N SER A 241 -34.91 36.13 24.58
CA SER A 241 -36.37 36.36 24.47
C SER A 241 -37.14 36.57 25.78
N GLY A 242 -36.57 36.20 26.94
CA GLY A 242 -37.12 36.49 28.28
C GLY A 242 -36.67 37.82 28.88
N ASN A 243 -36.04 38.70 28.09
CA ASN A 243 -35.38 39.95 28.50
C ASN A 243 -34.31 39.75 29.59
N GLN A 244 -33.71 38.56 29.65
CA GLN A 244 -32.63 38.23 30.60
C GLN A 244 -31.26 38.42 29.95
N PRO A 245 -30.19 38.63 30.74
CA PRO A 245 -28.82 38.67 30.22
C PRO A 245 -28.43 37.34 29.57
N ALA A 246 -27.94 37.41 28.33
CA ALA A 246 -27.41 36.27 27.59
C ALA A 246 -25.88 36.34 27.44
N LEU A 247 -25.34 37.56 27.26
CA LEU A 247 -23.92 37.88 27.40
C LEU A 247 -23.79 39.13 28.25
N HIS A 248 -23.18 39.00 29.44
CA HIS A 248 -22.96 40.11 30.36
C HIS A 248 -21.48 40.23 30.73
N LEU A 249 -20.99 41.46 30.76
CA LEU A 249 -19.59 41.81 30.95
C LEU A 249 -19.42 42.75 32.14
N ASN A 250 -18.43 42.52 32.99
CA ASN A 250 -18.15 43.37 34.13
C ASN A 250 -16.64 43.66 34.26
N ASN A 251 -16.29 44.88 34.64
CA ASN A 251 -14.90 45.33 34.75
C ASN A 251 -14.57 45.61 36.22
N LEU A 252 -13.65 44.83 36.79
CA LEU A 252 -13.23 44.92 38.19
C LEU A 252 -11.91 45.70 38.34
N GLY A 253 -11.43 46.35 37.29
CA GLY A 253 -10.14 47.06 37.27
C GLY A 253 -9.02 46.14 36.79
N SER A 254 -8.29 45.51 37.72
CA SER A 254 -7.16 44.62 37.39
C SER A 254 -7.58 43.33 36.69
N ALA A 255 -8.82 42.89 36.89
CA ALA A 255 -9.45 41.77 36.21
C ALA A 255 -10.78 42.19 35.60
N LYS A 256 -11.30 41.34 34.71
CA LYS A 256 -12.57 41.53 34.03
C LYS A 256 -13.30 40.18 34.02
N THR A 257 -14.62 40.22 34.02
CA THR A 257 -15.43 39.01 34.06
C THR A 257 -16.51 39.02 32.98
N ALA A 258 -16.84 37.84 32.49
CA ALA A 258 -17.91 37.63 31.52
C ALA A 258 -18.78 36.46 31.97
N VAL A 259 -20.08 36.55 31.72
CA VAL A 259 -21.02 35.45 32.00
C VAL A 259 -21.99 35.25 30.83
N THR A 260 -22.11 33.99 30.41
CA THR A 260 -23.11 33.52 29.44
C THR A 260 -23.99 32.47 30.13
N PRO A 261 -25.10 32.87 30.77
CA PRO A 261 -25.92 31.98 31.60
C PRO A 261 -26.89 31.14 30.73
N LEU A 262 -26.31 30.48 29.73
CA LEU A 262 -26.93 29.58 28.76
C LEU A 262 -25.86 28.78 28.02
N ALA A 263 -26.25 27.64 27.45
CA ALA A 263 -25.34 26.83 26.63
C ALA A 263 -25.13 27.45 25.24
N LEU A 264 -23.86 27.59 24.85
CA LEU A 264 -23.42 28.11 23.55
C LEU A 264 -22.70 27.03 22.72
N GLY A 265 -22.11 26.04 23.37
CA GLY A 265 -21.37 24.92 22.83
C GLY A 265 -22.25 23.86 22.15
N ASP A 266 -22.91 23.05 22.95
CA ASP A 266 -23.84 22.00 22.52
C ASP A 266 -25.17 22.66 22.18
N ILE A 267 -25.34 23.09 20.92
CA ILE A 267 -26.53 23.81 20.45
C ILE A 267 -26.91 23.29 19.07
N ARG A 268 -28.18 23.45 18.67
CA ARG A 268 -28.62 23.21 17.29
C ARG A 268 -28.92 24.54 16.60
N THR A 269 -28.67 24.54 15.30
CA THR A 269 -29.01 25.64 14.39
C THR A 269 -30.52 25.63 14.16
N VAL A 270 -31.18 26.80 14.16
CA VAL A 270 -32.63 26.88 13.89
C VAL A 270 -32.88 26.59 12.40
N GLY A 271 -33.98 25.90 12.08
CA GLY A 271 -34.34 25.60 10.69
C GLY A 271 -34.29 26.82 9.77
N GLY A 272 -33.60 26.69 8.63
CA GLY A 272 -33.41 27.77 7.65
C GLY A 272 -32.10 28.56 7.77
N GLN A 273 -31.31 28.34 8.83
CA GLN A 273 -29.95 28.88 8.95
C GLN A 273 -28.90 27.94 8.32
N ALA A 274 -27.78 28.49 7.87
CA ALA A 274 -26.68 27.71 7.30
C ALA A 274 -26.06 26.74 8.33
N GLN A 275 -25.55 25.59 7.89
CA GLN A 275 -24.98 24.58 8.80
C GLN A 275 -23.82 25.12 9.67
N VAL A 276 -23.04 26.07 9.15
CA VAL A 276 -21.91 26.72 9.86
C VAL A 276 -22.33 27.74 10.92
N HIS A 277 -23.61 28.13 10.97
CA HIS A 277 -24.12 29.20 11.85
C HIS A 277 -23.71 29.04 13.31
N SER A 278 -23.86 27.83 13.88
CA SER A 278 -23.50 27.59 15.27
C SER A 278 -22.00 27.80 15.55
N TRP A 279 -21.14 27.60 14.55
CA TRP A 279 -19.71 27.84 14.65
C TRP A 279 -19.41 29.34 14.64
N ASP A 280 -20.03 30.06 13.72
CA ASP A 280 -19.86 31.52 13.57
C ASP A 280 -20.36 32.26 14.81
N LEU A 281 -21.52 31.90 15.33
CA LEU A 281 -22.11 32.50 16.53
C LEU A 281 -21.17 32.33 17.74
N ARG A 282 -20.70 31.10 17.99
CA ARG A 282 -19.74 30.83 19.07
C ARG A 282 -18.45 31.61 18.87
N TYR A 283 -17.91 31.64 17.65
CA TYR A 283 -16.69 32.36 17.34
C TYR A 283 -16.83 33.85 17.66
N GLN A 284 -17.92 34.49 17.23
CA GLN A 284 -18.20 35.90 17.52
C GLN A 284 -18.31 36.18 19.03
N TRP A 285 -19.07 35.37 19.77
CA TRP A 285 -19.28 35.59 21.20
C TRP A 285 -17.99 35.39 22.01
N LEU A 286 -17.23 34.32 21.73
CA LEU A 286 -15.97 34.08 22.41
C LEU A 286 -14.90 35.11 21.99
N GLN A 287 -14.89 35.58 20.75
CA GLN A 287 -14.03 36.69 20.33
C GLN A 287 -14.38 37.99 21.09
N ALA A 288 -15.67 38.30 21.23
CA ALA A 288 -16.14 39.45 22.01
C ALA A 288 -15.67 39.39 23.48
N ILE A 289 -15.69 38.19 24.08
CA ILE A 289 -15.23 37.97 25.46
C ILE A 289 -13.71 38.04 25.56
N TYR A 290 -12.98 37.15 24.88
CA TYR A 290 -11.55 36.97 25.13
C TYR A 290 -10.70 38.04 24.45
N ARG A 291 -11.00 38.38 23.20
CA ARG A 291 -10.19 39.33 22.42
C ARG A 291 -10.58 40.77 22.73
N ASN A 292 -11.86 41.10 22.72
CA ASN A 292 -12.31 42.48 22.89
C ASN A 292 -12.47 42.88 24.36
N HIS A 293 -13.15 42.07 25.18
CA HIS A 293 -13.40 42.42 26.57
C HIS A 293 -12.18 42.19 27.45
N PHE A 294 -11.67 40.97 27.52
CA PHE A 294 -10.48 40.66 28.31
C PHE A 294 -9.23 41.36 27.75
N GLY A 295 -9.12 41.48 26.42
CA GLY A 295 -7.97 42.12 25.76
C GLY A 295 -6.81 41.14 25.56
N ILE A 296 -7.11 39.84 25.47
CA ILE A 296 -6.13 38.78 25.35
C ILE A 296 -5.81 38.59 23.86
N ALA A 297 -4.64 39.06 23.43
CA ALA A 297 -4.13 38.74 22.10
C ALA A 297 -3.66 37.26 22.05
N PRO A 298 -4.13 36.44 21.10
CA PRO A 298 -3.65 35.06 20.93
C PRO A 298 -2.21 35.05 20.38
N THR A 299 -1.52 33.94 20.56
CA THR A 299 -0.17 33.76 19.98
C THR A 299 -0.24 33.59 18.46
N LEU A 300 -1.25 32.86 17.98
CA LEU A 300 -1.52 32.67 16.55
C LEU A 300 -2.81 33.43 16.20
N ASP A 301 -2.70 34.63 15.64
CA ASP A 301 -3.88 35.42 15.26
C ASP A 301 -4.18 35.26 13.77
N LEU A 302 -5.34 34.71 13.45
CA LEU A 302 -5.78 34.50 12.07
C LEU A 302 -6.85 35.53 11.68
N SER A 303 -6.72 36.04 10.46
CA SER A 303 -7.68 36.94 9.83
C SER A 303 -7.86 36.57 8.36
N GLY A 304 -8.84 37.18 7.68
CA GLY A 304 -9.16 36.88 6.28
C GLY A 304 -10.37 35.95 6.13
N GLN A 305 -10.68 35.61 4.88
CA GLN A 305 -11.86 34.82 4.54
C GLN A 305 -11.66 33.36 4.99
N GLY A 306 -12.57 32.85 5.81
CA GLY A 306 -12.53 31.48 6.32
C GLY A 306 -11.64 31.27 7.56
N ALA A 307 -10.99 32.32 8.08
CA ALA A 307 -10.13 32.24 9.28
C ALA A 307 -10.83 31.63 10.51
N ALA A 308 -12.15 31.85 10.65
CA ALA A 308 -12.95 31.31 11.74
C ALA A 308 -13.11 29.78 11.72
N TYR A 309 -12.68 29.12 10.64
CA TYR A 309 -12.76 27.66 10.46
C TYR A 309 -11.39 26.97 10.49
N ILE A 310 -10.31 27.75 10.57
CA ILE A 310 -8.95 27.21 10.67
C ILE A 310 -8.67 26.83 12.12
N PHE A 311 -8.13 25.64 12.34
CA PHE A 311 -7.58 25.20 13.61
C PHE A 311 -6.07 25.40 13.63
N PRO A 312 -5.56 26.45 14.30
CA PRO A 312 -4.15 26.65 14.48
C PRO A 312 -3.60 25.89 15.69
N GLY A 313 -2.33 25.51 15.60
CA GLY A 313 -1.54 25.02 16.73
C GLY A 313 -0.05 25.18 16.43
N TYR A 314 0.78 25.19 17.47
CA TYR A 314 2.23 25.23 17.28
C TYR A 314 2.97 24.38 18.29
N ARG A 315 4.24 24.06 17.99
CA ARG A 315 5.18 23.47 18.93
C ARG A 315 6.55 24.12 18.78
N VAL A 316 7.28 24.24 19.88
CA VAL A 316 8.68 24.68 19.84
C VAL A 316 9.57 23.44 19.86
N CYS A 317 10.38 23.26 18.81
CA CYS A 317 11.34 22.17 18.68
C CYS A 317 12.51 22.32 19.65
N ARG A 318 13.24 21.22 19.85
CA ARG A 318 14.39 21.15 20.78
C ARG A 318 15.50 22.17 20.53
N ASN A 319 15.64 22.67 19.29
CA ASN A 319 16.63 23.67 18.92
C ASN A 319 16.03 25.10 18.86
N GLY A 320 14.78 25.29 19.26
CA GLY A 320 14.09 26.58 19.21
C GLY A 320 13.46 26.96 17.85
N SER A 321 13.49 26.08 16.85
CA SER A 321 12.63 26.21 15.66
C SER A 321 11.15 26.01 16.03
N VAL A 322 10.22 26.51 15.20
CA VAL A 322 8.78 26.46 15.52
C VAL A 322 8.02 25.72 14.42
N LEU A 323 7.21 24.74 14.80
CA LEU A 323 6.22 24.12 13.93
C LEU A 323 4.90 24.83 14.11
N VAL A 324 4.21 25.16 13.01
CA VAL A 324 2.85 25.70 13.04
C VAL A 324 1.96 24.84 12.16
N GLY A 325 0.95 24.22 12.73
CA GLY A 325 -0.06 23.45 12.01
C GLY A 325 -1.33 24.27 11.82
N LEU A 326 -1.89 24.27 10.61
CA LEU A 326 -3.13 24.93 10.26
C LEU A 326 -4.04 23.93 9.55
N PHE A 327 -5.18 23.59 10.13
CA PHE A 327 -6.18 22.72 9.51
C PHE A 327 -7.42 23.52 9.09
N ASN A 328 -7.81 23.44 7.81
CA ASN A 328 -9.08 23.99 7.35
C ASN A 328 -10.23 23.00 7.57
N GLY A 329 -10.95 23.14 8.68
CA GLY A 329 -12.08 22.26 8.99
C GLY A 329 -13.39 22.59 8.27
N ASN A 330 -13.33 23.27 7.12
CA ASN A 330 -14.48 23.63 6.29
C ASN A 330 -14.35 23.04 4.89
N THR A 331 -15.47 22.97 4.16
CA THR A 331 -15.56 22.42 2.80
C THR A 331 -15.24 23.42 1.70
N VAL A 332 -14.80 24.64 2.06
CA VAL A 332 -14.43 25.69 1.12
C VAL A 332 -13.03 26.22 1.42
N THR A 333 -12.36 26.72 0.40
CA THR A 333 -11.01 27.31 0.52
C THR A 333 -11.01 28.52 1.44
N ALA A 334 -10.00 28.61 2.30
CA ALA A 334 -9.77 29.72 3.21
C ALA A 334 -8.55 30.53 2.75
N ASN A 335 -8.69 31.85 2.70
CA ASN A 335 -7.62 32.79 2.38
C ASN A 335 -7.32 33.60 3.63
N VAL A 336 -6.24 33.23 4.32
CA VAL A 336 -5.95 33.71 5.66
C VAL A 336 -4.62 34.42 5.75
N VAL A 337 -4.53 35.37 6.68
CA VAL A 337 -3.28 35.96 7.15
C VAL A 337 -3.05 35.46 8.57
N LEU A 338 -1.98 34.69 8.76
CA LEU A 338 -1.48 34.29 10.07
C LEU A 338 -0.53 35.37 10.59
N LYS A 339 -0.83 35.93 11.76
CA LYS A 339 0.03 36.86 12.49
C LYS A 339 0.51 36.22 13.78
N ALA A 340 1.81 35.99 13.87
CA ALA A 340 2.46 35.37 15.03
C ALA A 340 3.88 35.95 15.23
N PRO A 341 4.02 37.25 15.52
CA PRO A 341 5.32 37.93 15.52
C PRO A 341 6.31 37.36 16.54
N SER A 342 5.84 36.86 17.68
CA SER A 342 6.70 36.22 18.69
C SER A 342 7.30 34.88 18.22
N LEU A 343 6.69 34.25 17.20
CA LEU A 343 7.11 32.96 16.67
C LEU A 343 7.81 33.08 15.33
N LEU A 344 7.40 34.01 14.47
CA LEU A 344 7.79 34.04 13.06
C LEU A 344 8.77 35.17 12.70
N THR A 345 8.83 36.27 13.44
CA THR A 345 9.66 37.43 13.06
C THR A 345 11.14 37.05 12.92
N GLY A 346 11.75 37.44 11.79
CA GLY A 346 13.15 37.17 11.46
C GLY A 346 13.44 35.72 11.07
N ARG A 347 12.42 34.86 10.95
CA ARG A 347 12.58 33.45 10.59
C ARG A 347 12.40 33.20 9.10
N THR A 348 13.00 32.11 8.62
CA THR A 348 12.64 31.49 7.34
C THR A 348 11.48 30.54 7.56
N ILE A 349 10.42 30.66 6.77
CA ILE A 349 9.20 29.86 6.86
C ILE A 349 9.14 28.89 5.68
N GLU A 350 9.18 27.61 5.98
CA GLU A 350 9.05 26.50 5.02
C GLU A 350 7.64 25.89 5.11
N ASN A 351 7.06 25.49 3.97
CA ASN A 351 5.83 24.69 3.94
C ASN A 351 6.23 23.22 3.81
N LEU A 352 6.08 22.44 4.88
CA LEU A 352 6.40 21.02 4.89
C LEU A 352 5.27 20.15 4.29
N THR A 353 4.04 20.68 4.15
CA THR A 353 2.98 19.97 3.44
C THR A 353 3.25 20.01 1.94
N ASP A 354 3.21 21.21 1.34
CA ASP A 354 3.29 21.39 -0.12
C ASP A 354 4.72 21.60 -0.65
N GLY A 355 5.70 21.66 0.26
CA GLY A 355 7.10 21.86 -0.08
C GLY A 355 7.52 23.33 -0.31
N GLY A 356 8.82 23.58 -0.12
CA GLY A 356 9.48 24.83 -0.44
C GLY A 356 9.42 25.92 0.63
N ILE A 357 10.15 27.00 0.38
CA ILE A 357 10.24 28.16 1.26
C ILE A 357 9.19 29.18 0.85
N LEU A 358 8.39 29.64 1.81
CA LEU A 358 7.37 30.67 1.57
C LEU A 358 7.93 32.08 1.77
N GLU A 359 8.77 32.27 2.78
CA GLU A 359 9.33 33.57 3.14
C GLU A 359 10.68 33.39 3.84
N VAL A 360 11.60 34.33 3.60
CA VAL A 360 12.86 34.46 4.33
C VAL A 360 12.83 35.78 5.10
N ASN A 361 13.28 35.77 6.36
CA ASN A 361 13.28 36.94 7.24
C ASN A 361 11.88 37.54 7.42
N SER A 362 10.94 36.71 7.88
CA SER A 362 9.53 37.08 8.02
C SER A 362 9.32 38.30 8.92
N ASP A 363 8.32 39.12 8.58
CA ASP A 363 7.89 40.25 9.40
C ASP A 363 6.98 39.83 10.58
N GLY A 364 6.73 38.53 10.71
CA GLY A 364 5.84 37.96 11.71
C GLY A 364 4.43 37.65 11.17
N GLN A 365 4.19 37.86 9.88
CA GLN A 365 2.91 37.60 9.21
C GLN A 365 3.11 36.81 7.92
N ILE A 366 2.14 35.95 7.59
CA ILE A 366 2.17 35.20 6.33
C ILE A 366 0.76 35.01 5.79
N ALA A 367 0.59 35.25 4.49
CA ALA A 367 -0.66 35.01 3.76
C ALA A 367 -0.66 33.61 3.15
N LEU A 368 -1.75 32.87 3.32
CA LEU A 368 -1.88 31.48 2.92
C LEU A 368 -3.26 31.23 2.32
N SER A 369 -3.31 30.34 1.32
CA SER A 369 -4.56 29.77 0.80
C SER A 369 -4.60 28.30 1.17
N LEU A 370 -5.61 27.89 1.92
CA LEU A 370 -5.81 26.50 2.34
C LEU A 370 -7.06 25.95 1.65
N ALA A 371 -6.91 24.87 0.88
CA ALA A 371 -8.02 24.16 0.28
C ALA A 371 -8.96 23.59 1.36
N ALA A 372 -10.16 23.16 0.94
CA ALA A 372 -11.09 22.46 1.81
C ALA A 372 -10.42 21.22 2.41
N ASP A 373 -10.60 21.01 3.71
CA ASP A 373 -10.03 19.87 4.46
C ASP A 373 -8.49 19.76 4.45
N GLN A 374 -7.78 20.82 4.03
CA GLN A 374 -6.32 20.80 3.95
C GLN A 374 -5.66 21.02 5.31
N TYR A 375 -4.61 20.25 5.59
CA TYR A 375 -3.66 20.47 6.69
C TYR A 375 -2.34 21.04 6.18
N VAL A 376 -1.99 22.25 6.59
CA VAL A 376 -0.70 22.89 6.27
C VAL A 376 0.22 22.85 7.49
N LEU A 377 1.40 22.26 7.33
CA LEU A 377 2.47 22.26 8.32
C LEU A 377 3.57 23.23 7.91
N LEU A 378 3.71 24.32 8.66
CA LEU A 378 4.77 25.30 8.47
C LEU A 378 5.92 25.04 9.44
N TYR A 379 7.13 25.35 9.00
CA TYR A 379 8.33 25.23 9.81
C TYR A 379 9.18 26.49 9.77
N ALA A 380 9.29 27.15 10.92
CA ALA A 380 9.95 28.44 11.07
C ALA A 380 11.32 28.31 11.75
N THR A 381 12.38 28.65 11.04
CA THR A 381 13.79 28.40 11.41
C THR A 381 14.63 29.68 11.36
N THR A 382 15.81 29.66 11.99
CA THR A 382 16.79 30.76 11.91
C THR A 382 18.19 30.19 11.69
N GLY A 383 19.20 31.03 11.43
CA GLY A 383 20.58 30.57 11.38
C GLY A 383 21.07 29.93 12.69
N ALA A 384 20.55 30.38 13.84
CA ALA A 384 20.86 29.79 15.15
C ALA A 384 19.99 28.55 15.49
N ALA A 385 18.85 28.40 14.82
CA ALA A 385 17.92 27.28 14.95
C ALA A 385 17.60 26.72 13.55
N PRO A 386 18.58 26.06 12.88
CA PRO A 386 18.42 25.60 11.52
C PRO A 386 17.34 24.51 11.42
N SER A 387 16.84 24.27 10.20
CA SER A 387 15.89 23.19 9.95
C SER A 387 16.47 21.84 10.39
N LEU A 388 15.70 21.11 11.19
CA LEU A 388 16.05 19.75 11.65
C LEU A 388 15.84 18.69 10.56
N VAL A 389 15.10 19.03 9.49
CA VAL A 389 14.84 18.15 8.35
C VAL A 389 15.89 18.38 7.27
N ASN A 390 16.03 19.63 6.84
CA ASN A 390 16.99 20.01 5.80
C ASN A 390 17.45 21.47 6.01
N PRO A 391 18.65 21.69 6.58
CA PRO A 391 19.15 23.03 6.87
C PRO A 391 19.64 23.81 5.63
N THR A 392 19.66 23.18 4.45
CA THR A 392 20.19 23.78 3.23
C THR A 392 19.16 24.67 2.52
N PRO A 393 19.60 25.57 1.62
CA PRO A 393 18.70 26.34 0.76
C PRO A 393 18.11 25.53 -0.42
N VAL A 394 18.44 24.25 -0.54
CA VAL A 394 17.97 23.33 -1.58
C VAL A 394 16.88 22.45 -0.98
N LYS A 395 15.62 22.67 -1.37
CA LYS A 395 14.47 21.90 -0.88
C LYS A 395 13.98 20.96 -1.96
N LEU A 396 13.76 19.69 -1.61
CA LEU A 396 13.27 18.63 -2.48
C LEU A 396 12.15 17.86 -1.77
N TRP A 397 11.14 17.41 -2.51
CA TRP A 397 10.10 16.50 -2.04
C TRP A 397 9.59 15.63 -3.19
N PHE A 398 9.01 14.46 -2.88
CA PHE A 398 8.29 13.70 -3.88
C PHE A 398 6.90 14.31 -4.09
N GLU A 399 6.53 14.54 -5.33
CA GLU A 399 5.15 14.83 -5.73
C GLU A 399 4.42 13.51 -6.02
N SER A 400 5.13 12.58 -6.68
CA SER A 400 4.64 11.24 -6.97
C SER A 400 5.84 10.32 -7.22
N ALA A 401 5.83 9.13 -6.62
CA ALA A 401 6.78 8.06 -6.90
C ALA A 401 6.04 6.71 -6.82
N PRO A 402 6.34 5.72 -7.68
CA PRO A 402 5.71 4.40 -7.59
C PRO A 402 6.02 3.73 -6.25
N SER A 403 5.01 3.18 -5.58
CA SER A 403 5.19 2.43 -4.33
C SER A 403 5.68 0.98 -4.57
N ALA A 404 5.58 0.51 -5.81
CA ALA A 404 6.12 -0.77 -6.28
C ALA A 404 6.66 -0.65 -7.71
N VAL A 405 7.64 -1.48 -8.04
CA VAL A 405 8.20 -1.63 -9.39
C VAL A 405 8.43 -3.11 -9.73
N TRP A 406 8.46 -3.41 -11.02
CA TRP A 406 8.79 -4.71 -11.58
C TRP A 406 10.10 -4.61 -12.39
N PRO A 407 10.98 -5.62 -12.30
CA PRO A 407 12.21 -5.69 -13.07
C PRO A 407 11.92 -6.22 -14.49
N ASP A 408 11.33 -5.38 -15.34
CA ASP A 408 10.88 -5.71 -16.70
C ASP A 408 11.61 -4.89 -17.79
N GLY A 409 12.71 -4.23 -17.40
CA GLY A 409 13.51 -3.36 -18.25
C GLY A 409 12.84 -2.03 -18.57
N GLN A 410 11.64 -1.75 -18.04
CA GLN A 410 10.92 -0.50 -18.32
C GLN A 410 11.44 0.68 -17.49
N LEU A 411 11.07 1.87 -17.95
CA LEU A 411 11.40 3.13 -17.30
C LEU A 411 10.31 3.53 -16.31
N SER A 412 10.69 3.77 -15.06
CA SER A 412 9.80 4.29 -14.02
C SER A 412 9.89 5.82 -13.89
N SER A 413 8.75 6.47 -13.72
CA SER A 413 8.65 7.94 -13.57
C SER A 413 8.61 8.34 -12.10
N VAL A 414 9.53 9.21 -11.68
CA VAL A 414 9.61 9.78 -10.33
C VAL A 414 9.48 11.30 -10.42
N VAL A 415 8.41 11.86 -9.86
CA VAL A 415 8.12 13.30 -9.91
C VAL A 415 8.57 13.97 -8.61
N VAL A 416 9.42 14.97 -8.74
CA VAL A 416 10.07 15.67 -7.63
C VAL A 416 9.73 17.15 -7.69
N GLY A 417 9.17 17.68 -6.62
CA GLY A 417 9.06 19.12 -6.40
C GLY A 417 10.36 19.67 -5.82
N TYR A 418 10.73 20.88 -6.22
CA TYR A 418 11.95 21.52 -5.75
C TYR A 418 11.77 23.03 -5.52
N ASP A 419 12.59 23.56 -4.60
CA ASP A 419 12.76 24.99 -4.36
C ASP A 419 14.23 25.27 -4.04
N ILE A 420 14.93 25.88 -5.00
CA ILE A 420 16.38 26.13 -4.97
C ILE A 420 16.64 27.62 -4.75
N GLN A 421 17.02 27.98 -3.53
CA GLN A 421 17.38 29.34 -3.16
C GLN A 421 18.89 29.56 -3.36
N GLY A 422 19.30 29.89 -4.57
CA GLY A 422 20.71 30.14 -4.89
C GLY A 422 21.13 29.62 -6.27
N PRO A 423 22.40 29.22 -6.45
CA PRO A 423 22.88 28.63 -7.69
C PRO A 423 22.07 27.39 -8.07
N ALA A 424 21.94 27.16 -9.38
CA ALA A 424 21.34 25.93 -9.88
C ALA A 424 22.12 24.70 -9.40
N VAL A 425 21.40 23.62 -9.13
CA VAL A 425 21.98 22.35 -8.69
C VAL A 425 21.66 21.27 -9.71
N THR A 426 22.59 20.34 -9.93
CA THR A 426 22.32 19.15 -10.71
C THR A 426 21.71 18.09 -9.78
N ALA A 427 20.67 17.39 -10.22
CA ALA A 427 20.00 16.35 -9.46
C ALA A 427 19.85 15.07 -10.29
N VAL A 428 19.90 13.92 -9.61
CA VAL A 428 19.63 12.59 -10.18
C VAL A 428 18.66 11.85 -9.27
N ALA A 429 17.72 11.12 -9.86
CA ALA A 429 16.91 10.12 -9.16
C ALA A 429 17.45 8.72 -9.45
N SER A 430 17.39 7.84 -8.47
CA SER A 430 17.89 6.47 -8.53
C SER A 430 17.00 5.48 -7.79
N PHE A 431 17.05 4.23 -8.23
CA PHE A 431 16.48 3.07 -7.55
C PHE A 431 17.62 2.31 -6.87
N GLU A 432 17.57 2.19 -5.55
CA GLU A 432 18.71 1.68 -4.75
C GLU A 432 18.27 0.79 -3.60
N THR A 433 19.20 -0.01 -3.07
CA THR A 433 18.99 -0.67 -1.78
C THR A 433 18.93 0.36 -0.64
N ALA A 434 18.20 0.01 0.42
CA ALA A 434 18.06 0.82 1.63
C ALA A 434 19.27 0.69 2.60
N ASP A 435 20.30 -0.05 2.22
CA ASP A 435 21.46 -0.35 3.06
C ASP A 435 22.28 0.90 3.43
N PRO A 436 23.11 0.84 4.49
CA PRO A 436 24.04 1.90 4.85
C PRO A 436 25.00 2.31 3.71
N ILE A 437 25.32 1.35 2.84
CA ILE A 437 26.05 1.57 1.59
C ILE A 437 25.09 1.18 0.45
N PRO A 438 24.32 2.13 -0.09
CA PRO A 438 23.30 1.84 -1.09
C PRO A 438 23.94 1.34 -2.39
N ARG A 439 23.40 0.27 -2.96
CA ARG A 439 23.70 -0.15 -4.33
C ARG A 439 22.64 0.42 -5.27
N SER A 440 23.05 1.19 -6.28
CA SER A 440 22.13 1.70 -7.30
C SER A 440 21.93 0.67 -8.41
N TYR A 441 20.67 0.35 -8.71
CA TYR A 441 20.27 -0.52 -9.82
C TYR A 441 19.81 0.27 -11.04
N GLY A 442 19.27 1.47 -10.81
CA GLY A 442 18.85 2.39 -11.86
C GLY A 442 19.21 3.82 -11.48
N VAL A 443 19.69 4.59 -12.46
CA VAL A 443 19.96 6.03 -12.29
C VAL A 443 19.42 6.76 -13.52
N SER A 444 18.68 7.84 -13.26
CA SER A 444 18.18 8.74 -14.29
C SER A 444 19.27 9.67 -14.84
N GLU A 445 19.03 10.21 -16.03
CA GLU A 445 19.83 11.31 -16.56
C GLU A 445 19.81 12.53 -15.62
N PRO A 446 20.97 13.19 -15.38
CA PRO A 446 21.05 14.36 -14.51
C PRO A 446 20.20 15.52 -15.03
N LYS A 447 19.50 16.21 -14.12
CA LYS A 447 18.72 17.42 -14.42
C LYS A 447 19.23 18.61 -13.64
N THR A 448 19.32 19.76 -14.30
CA THR A 448 19.67 21.03 -13.64
C THR A 448 18.40 21.69 -13.10
N LEU A 449 18.36 21.96 -11.80
CA LEU A 449 17.23 22.54 -11.09
C LEU A 449 17.60 23.96 -10.61
N SER A 450 16.68 24.91 -10.79
CA SER A 450 16.86 26.31 -10.35
C SER A 450 15.53 26.96 -10.03
N GLY A 451 15.47 27.80 -9.00
CA GLY A 451 14.22 28.40 -8.53
C GLY A 451 13.25 27.35 -7.99
N ARG A 452 11.94 27.61 -8.09
CA ARG A 452 10.88 26.69 -7.64
C ARG A 452 10.20 26.04 -8.83
N GLY A 453 9.96 24.73 -8.76
CA GLY A 453 9.28 23.99 -9.83
C GLY A 453 9.12 22.51 -9.53
N GLN A 454 8.81 21.74 -10.57
CA GLN A 454 8.73 20.29 -10.54
C GLN A 454 9.61 19.70 -11.65
N ALA A 455 10.17 18.53 -11.41
CA ALA A 455 10.96 17.77 -12.36
C ALA A 455 10.52 16.30 -12.38
N ILE A 456 10.38 15.74 -13.58
CA ILE A 456 10.09 14.32 -13.78
C ILE A 456 11.42 13.61 -14.06
N PHE A 457 11.82 12.66 -13.26
CA PHE A 457 12.97 11.80 -13.51
C PHE A 457 12.52 10.45 -14.06
N THR A 458 13.29 9.92 -14.99
CA THR A 458 13.00 8.65 -15.64
C THR A 458 14.10 7.68 -15.27
N VAL A 459 13.78 6.70 -14.42
CA VAL A 459 14.75 5.77 -13.83
C VAL A 459 14.57 4.38 -14.46
N PRO A 460 15.61 3.79 -15.06
CA PRO A 460 15.53 2.42 -15.58
C PRO A 460 15.44 1.41 -14.43
N ILE A 461 14.57 0.41 -14.56
CA ILE A 461 14.52 -0.72 -13.63
C ILE A 461 15.09 -1.94 -14.35
N PRO A 462 16.31 -2.39 -13.99
CA PRO A 462 16.95 -3.47 -14.71
C PRO A 462 16.21 -4.79 -14.49
N ASP A 463 16.26 -5.64 -15.52
CA ASP A 463 15.86 -7.04 -15.44
C ASP A 463 16.62 -7.75 -14.32
N PRO A 464 16.07 -8.85 -13.76
CA PRO A 464 16.76 -9.62 -12.74
C PRO A 464 18.05 -10.21 -13.27
N ASP A 465 19.18 -9.93 -12.60
CA ASP A 465 20.46 -10.57 -12.89
C ASP A 465 20.68 -11.79 -11.97
N LEU A 466 20.87 -12.97 -12.57
CA LEU A 466 21.14 -14.20 -11.82
C LEU A 466 22.48 -14.18 -11.09
N ASN A 467 23.44 -13.40 -11.58
CA ASN A 467 24.76 -13.27 -10.99
C ASN A 467 24.79 -12.26 -9.84
N ASN A 468 23.71 -11.48 -9.65
CA ASN A 468 23.59 -10.52 -8.57
C ASN A 468 22.72 -11.08 -7.42
N GLY A 469 23.38 -11.70 -6.45
CA GLY A 469 22.73 -12.26 -5.27
C GLY A 469 22.05 -11.24 -4.35
N ASP A 470 22.35 -9.94 -4.50
CA ASP A 470 21.78 -8.87 -3.67
C ASP A 470 20.52 -8.25 -4.29
N TYR A 471 20.20 -8.55 -5.55
CA TYR A 471 19.03 -7.99 -6.24
C TYR A 471 17.77 -8.85 -6.02
N VAL A 472 17.38 -9.01 -4.75
CA VAL A 472 16.25 -9.85 -4.30
C VAL A 472 14.96 -9.08 -4.15
N SER A 473 13.79 -9.72 -4.28
CA SER A 473 12.52 -9.04 -4.10
C SER A 473 12.33 -8.50 -2.67
N SER A 474 11.31 -7.68 -2.49
CA SER A 474 10.93 -7.23 -1.15
C SER A 474 10.35 -8.31 -0.24
N SER A 475 9.66 -9.32 -0.78
CA SER A 475 9.12 -10.43 0.01
C SER A 475 10.23 -11.35 0.53
N ALA A 476 11.32 -11.50 -0.24
CA ALA A 476 12.53 -12.21 0.17
C ALA A 476 13.44 -11.40 1.13
N GLY A 477 12.99 -10.24 1.60
CA GLY A 477 13.72 -9.39 2.56
C GLY A 477 14.51 -8.24 1.93
N GLY A 478 14.41 -8.03 0.61
CA GLY A 478 15.01 -6.88 -0.08
C GLY A 478 14.39 -5.56 0.34
N GLN A 479 15.21 -4.57 0.67
CA GLN A 479 14.74 -3.23 1.01
C GLN A 479 15.23 -2.23 -0.02
N TYR A 480 14.30 -1.52 -0.66
CA TYR A 480 14.59 -0.58 -1.73
C TYR A 480 14.00 0.79 -1.46
N VAL A 481 14.64 1.80 -2.03
CA VAL A 481 14.18 3.19 -1.97
C VAL A 481 14.31 3.85 -3.34
N TRP A 482 13.37 4.73 -3.65
CA TRP A 482 13.65 5.83 -4.56
C TRP A 482 14.51 6.84 -3.84
N ARG A 483 15.58 7.29 -4.47
CA ARG A 483 16.45 8.33 -3.91
C ARG A 483 16.71 9.43 -4.90
N VAL A 484 16.66 10.66 -4.44
CA VAL A 484 17.01 11.85 -5.25
C VAL A 484 18.16 12.55 -4.56
N ARG A 485 19.26 12.77 -5.29
CA ARG A 485 20.47 13.44 -4.78
C ARG A 485 20.86 14.61 -5.67
N THR A 486 21.40 15.66 -5.06
CA THR A 486 22.03 16.78 -5.79
C THR A 486 23.55 16.67 -5.85
N SER A 487 24.16 17.14 -6.94
CA SER A 487 25.61 17.24 -7.14
C SER A 487 26.04 18.67 -7.53
N SER A 488 27.11 19.13 -6.87
CA SER A 488 27.86 20.40 -7.03
C SER A 488 27.24 21.71 -6.48
N GLY A 489 28.11 22.61 -5.99
CA GLY A 489 27.81 24.01 -5.65
C GLY A 489 27.37 24.32 -4.19
N SER A 490 26.73 23.37 -3.51
CA SER A 490 26.27 23.48 -2.11
C SER A 490 26.42 22.15 -1.37
N THR A 491 26.14 22.11 -0.06
CA THR A 491 26.01 20.85 0.70
C THR A 491 25.03 19.92 -0.03
N PRO A 492 25.42 18.69 -0.40
CA PRO A 492 24.55 17.76 -1.10
C PRO A 492 23.26 17.50 -0.31
N VAL A 493 22.13 17.50 -1.01
CA VAL A 493 20.82 17.15 -0.43
C VAL A 493 20.39 15.81 -0.98
N SER A 494 19.85 14.97 -0.11
CA SER A 494 19.29 13.67 -0.46
C SER A 494 17.90 13.54 0.17
N LEU A 495 16.97 12.95 -0.57
CA LEU A 495 15.64 12.55 -0.14
C LEU A 495 15.44 11.09 -0.57
N ALA A 496 14.76 10.28 0.24
CA ALA A 496 14.42 8.91 -0.10
C ALA A 496 13.00 8.55 0.34
N THR A 497 12.33 7.67 -0.40
CA THR A 497 11.05 7.04 -0.02
C THR A 497 11.12 5.55 -0.32
N PRO A 498 10.57 4.67 0.53
CA PRO A 498 10.52 3.23 0.26
C PRO A 498 9.81 2.91 -1.06
N VAL A 499 10.25 1.83 -1.71
CA VAL A 499 9.59 1.22 -2.87
C VAL A 499 9.74 -0.29 -2.77
N ARG A 500 8.70 -1.02 -3.19
CA ARG A 500 8.72 -2.48 -3.20
C ARG A 500 9.22 -2.98 -4.56
N LEU A 501 10.17 -3.91 -4.56
CA LEU A 501 10.52 -4.67 -5.76
C LEU A 501 9.67 -5.93 -5.79
N ALA A 502 8.67 -5.97 -6.67
CA ALA A 502 7.83 -7.14 -6.89
C ALA A 502 8.48 -8.01 -7.97
N TRP A 503 8.91 -9.22 -7.59
CA TRP A 503 9.57 -10.14 -8.50
C TRP A 503 8.53 -10.86 -9.34
N GLY A 504 8.38 -10.43 -10.58
CA GLY A 504 7.45 -11.06 -11.50
C GLY A 504 7.74 -12.56 -11.72
N VAL A 505 8.76 -12.88 -12.53
CA VAL A 505 9.26 -14.26 -12.72
C VAL A 505 10.77 -14.26 -12.86
N ARG A 506 11.44 -15.30 -12.38
CA ARG A 506 12.91 -15.42 -12.44
C ARG A 506 13.36 -16.89 -12.34
N PRO A 507 14.15 -17.40 -13.30
CA PRO A 507 14.83 -18.68 -13.15
C PRO A 507 15.79 -18.68 -11.94
N ALA A 508 15.84 -19.76 -11.16
CA ALA A 508 16.79 -19.88 -10.06
C ALA A 508 18.24 -20.02 -10.56
N ALA A 509 18.43 -20.78 -11.64
CA ALA A 509 19.69 -20.95 -12.36
C ALA A 509 19.39 -21.35 -13.81
N LEU A 510 20.29 -21.03 -14.74
CA LEU A 510 20.18 -21.45 -16.14
C LEU A 510 21.26 -22.49 -16.50
N PRO A 511 20.93 -23.49 -17.34
CA PRO A 511 21.91 -24.47 -17.79
C PRO A 511 22.98 -23.84 -18.70
N ASN A 512 24.26 -24.11 -18.43
CA ASN A 512 25.37 -23.71 -19.29
C ASN A 512 26.46 -24.81 -19.33
N PRO A 513 26.80 -25.40 -20.50
CA PRO A 513 26.28 -25.14 -21.85
C PRO A 513 24.95 -25.86 -22.18
N VAL A 514 24.15 -25.27 -23.07
CA VAL A 514 22.92 -25.87 -23.63
C VAL A 514 23.25 -26.68 -24.89
N GLN A 515 22.83 -27.94 -24.94
CA GLN A 515 23.10 -28.87 -26.04
C GLN A 515 21.81 -29.39 -26.69
N SER A 516 21.81 -29.47 -28.02
CA SER A 516 20.71 -30.03 -28.81
C SER A 516 20.42 -31.50 -28.43
N GLY A 517 19.15 -31.86 -28.32
CA GLY A 517 18.70 -33.22 -27.98
C GLY A 517 18.74 -33.57 -26.49
N LYS A 518 19.25 -32.68 -25.62
CA LYS A 518 19.20 -32.84 -24.16
C LYS A 518 17.91 -32.26 -23.58
N THR A 519 17.58 -32.70 -22.37
CA THR A 519 16.50 -32.13 -21.55
C THR A 519 17.13 -31.52 -20.31
N TYR A 520 16.68 -30.33 -19.93
CA TYR A 520 17.18 -29.59 -18.78
C TYR A 520 16.04 -29.28 -17.81
N GLY A 521 16.27 -29.55 -16.52
CA GLY A 521 15.44 -29.06 -15.43
C GLY A 521 15.78 -27.60 -15.13
N VAL A 522 14.80 -26.71 -15.17
CA VAL A 522 14.97 -25.28 -14.87
C VAL A 522 13.88 -24.86 -13.89
N THR A 523 14.28 -24.55 -12.66
CA THR A 523 13.36 -23.99 -11.66
C THR A 523 13.14 -22.52 -11.94
N VAL A 524 11.87 -22.10 -12.07
CA VAL A 524 11.46 -20.70 -12.15
C VAL A 524 10.67 -20.35 -10.90
N ASN A 525 11.02 -19.22 -10.29
CA ASN A 525 10.34 -18.65 -9.14
C ASN A 525 9.51 -17.44 -9.60
N TRP A 526 8.40 -17.17 -8.91
CA TRP A 526 7.60 -15.95 -9.04
C TRP A 526 7.18 -15.48 -7.66
N GLU A 527 7.03 -14.17 -7.46
CA GLU A 527 6.77 -13.62 -6.14
C GLU A 527 5.85 -12.39 -6.19
N GLU A 528 4.77 -12.47 -5.43
CA GLU A 528 3.70 -11.46 -5.37
C GLU A 528 3.13 -11.02 -6.73
N LEU A 529 2.74 -11.99 -7.59
CA LEU A 529 1.89 -11.68 -8.74
C LEU A 529 0.64 -10.91 -8.27
N THR A 530 0.39 -9.77 -8.90
CA THR A 530 -0.76 -8.93 -8.58
C THR A 530 -2.03 -9.48 -9.22
N SER A 531 -3.17 -9.09 -8.67
CA SER A 531 -4.43 -9.27 -9.38
C SER A 531 -4.37 -8.58 -10.74
N TYR A 532 -4.90 -9.23 -11.78
CA TYR A 532 -5.04 -8.61 -13.11
C TYR A 532 -6.36 -7.85 -13.28
N LEU A 533 -7.22 -7.83 -12.27
CA LEU A 533 -8.44 -7.04 -12.27
C LEU A 533 -8.12 -5.59 -11.90
N GLU A 534 -8.59 -4.64 -12.72
CA GLU A 534 -8.26 -3.21 -12.56
C GLU A 534 -8.62 -2.67 -11.17
N GLN A 535 -9.78 -3.07 -10.63
CA GLN A 535 -10.22 -2.68 -9.28
C GLN A 535 -9.39 -3.28 -8.13
N ASP A 536 -8.55 -4.27 -8.42
CA ASP A 536 -7.73 -4.98 -7.44
C ASP A 536 -6.25 -4.62 -7.57
N LEU A 537 -5.85 -3.73 -8.47
CA LEU A 537 -4.45 -3.29 -8.57
C LEU A 537 -4.08 -2.31 -7.45
N PRO A 538 -2.88 -2.40 -6.83
CA PRO A 538 -1.78 -3.37 -7.04
C PRO A 538 -1.78 -4.49 -5.99
N THR A 539 -2.96 -5.01 -5.60
CA THR A 539 -3.08 -6.02 -4.53
C THR A 539 -2.57 -7.39 -5.01
N SER A 540 -1.89 -8.12 -4.13
CA SER A 540 -1.44 -9.50 -4.39
C SER A 540 -2.61 -10.45 -4.63
N LEU A 541 -2.38 -11.48 -5.45
CA LEU A 541 -3.34 -12.53 -5.77
C LEU A 541 -3.60 -13.48 -4.58
N ASP A 542 -2.58 -13.79 -3.76
CA ASP A 542 -2.61 -14.72 -2.62
C ASP A 542 -3.29 -14.17 -1.36
N ARG A 543 -3.93 -13.00 -1.45
CA ARG A 543 -4.72 -12.44 -0.35
C ARG A 543 -5.82 -13.42 0.13
N ALA A 544 -6.11 -14.42 -0.70
CA ALA A 544 -7.03 -15.51 -0.45
C ALA A 544 -6.77 -16.31 0.83
N SER A 545 -5.50 -16.66 1.07
CA SER A 545 -5.09 -17.44 2.23
C SER A 545 -5.38 -16.78 3.58
N LEU A 546 -5.81 -15.50 3.59
CA LEU A 546 -5.99 -14.68 4.78
C LEU A 546 -7.47 -14.32 5.07
N TRP A 547 -8.43 -15.12 4.56
CA TRP A 547 -9.92 -15.10 4.74
C TRP A 547 -10.73 -14.76 3.46
N ASP A 548 -10.48 -15.47 2.33
CA ASP A 548 -10.79 -15.03 0.94
C ASP A 548 -12.23 -14.66 0.53
N SER A 549 -12.26 -13.71 -0.39
CA SER A 549 -13.21 -13.53 -1.49
C SER A 549 -13.05 -14.56 -2.62
N LEU A 550 -14.07 -15.40 -2.86
CA LEU A 550 -14.27 -16.32 -4.02
C LEU A 550 -13.76 -15.88 -5.43
N ALA A 551 -13.40 -14.62 -5.64
CA ALA A 551 -12.90 -14.06 -6.90
C ALA A 551 -11.36 -14.03 -7.04
N ALA A 552 -10.58 -14.23 -5.96
CA ALA A 552 -9.12 -14.32 -6.06
C ALA A 552 -8.67 -15.74 -6.46
N GLU A 553 -9.32 -16.77 -5.91
CA GLU A 553 -9.18 -18.20 -6.31
C GLU A 553 -9.51 -18.50 -7.79
N GLN A 554 -10.06 -17.54 -8.52
CA GLN A 554 -10.39 -17.70 -9.95
C GLN A 554 -9.37 -17.06 -10.87
N GLN A 555 -8.39 -16.32 -10.32
CA GLN A 555 -7.36 -15.66 -11.10
C GLN A 555 -6.16 -16.59 -11.24
N HIS A 556 -5.85 -16.95 -12.48
CA HIS A 556 -4.73 -17.82 -12.77
C HIS A 556 -3.72 -17.11 -13.67
N TYR A 557 -2.47 -17.52 -13.53
CA TYR A 557 -1.34 -17.11 -14.34
C TYR A 557 -0.71 -18.32 -14.99
N ALA A 558 -0.31 -18.16 -16.24
CA ALA A 558 0.59 -19.06 -16.92
C ALA A 558 2.02 -18.56 -16.73
N ILE A 559 2.83 -19.35 -16.02
CA ILE A 559 4.28 -19.20 -15.95
C ILE A 559 4.88 -19.93 -17.14
N VAL A 560 5.44 -19.18 -18.08
CA VAL A 560 6.00 -19.74 -19.32
C VAL A 560 7.51 -19.63 -19.28
N LEU A 561 8.19 -20.74 -19.54
CA LEU A 561 9.63 -20.78 -19.79
C LEU A 561 9.88 -21.14 -21.25
N GLU A 562 10.66 -20.31 -21.95
CA GLU A 562 11.04 -20.53 -23.34
C GLU A 562 12.56 -20.56 -23.51
N LEU A 563 13.01 -21.47 -24.36
CA LEU A 563 14.35 -21.51 -24.92
C LEU A 563 14.29 -20.98 -26.35
N GLN A 564 15.11 -20.00 -26.66
CA GLN A 564 15.24 -19.39 -27.96
C GLN A 564 16.58 -19.73 -28.61
N SER A 565 16.61 -19.73 -29.94
CA SER A 565 17.79 -19.92 -30.80
C SER A 565 17.63 -19.03 -32.02
N ASN A 566 18.64 -18.20 -32.31
CA ASN A 566 18.59 -17.18 -33.37
C ASN A 566 17.33 -16.27 -33.28
N GLY A 567 16.92 -15.92 -32.06
CA GLY A 567 15.76 -15.05 -31.82
C GLY A 567 14.39 -15.72 -32.01
N ALA A 568 14.34 -17.04 -32.22
CA ALA A 568 13.09 -17.80 -32.32
C ALA A 568 12.97 -18.83 -31.19
N THR A 569 11.77 -18.98 -30.61
CA THR A 569 11.48 -20.00 -29.60
C THR A 569 11.59 -21.40 -30.20
N VAL A 570 12.50 -22.22 -29.65
CA VAL A 570 12.76 -23.60 -30.09
C VAL A 570 12.25 -24.65 -29.11
N ALA A 571 12.07 -24.30 -27.85
CA ALA A 571 11.36 -25.12 -26.88
C ALA A 571 10.63 -24.21 -25.89
N HIS A 572 9.49 -24.66 -25.40
CA HIS A 572 8.75 -23.95 -24.36
C HIS A 572 7.97 -24.94 -23.51
N GLU A 573 7.67 -24.54 -22.29
CA GLU A 573 6.76 -25.22 -21.38
C GLU A 573 6.02 -24.17 -20.55
N GLU A 574 4.84 -24.54 -20.09
CA GLU A 574 3.93 -23.67 -19.35
C GLU A 574 3.47 -24.39 -18.08
N PHE A 575 3.38 -23.63 -16.99
CA PHE A 575 2.82 -24.06 -15.71
C PHE A 575 1.73 -23.08 -15.29
N ILE A 576 0.55 -23.59 -14.98
CA ILE A 576 -0.56 -22.76 -14.49
C ILE A 576 -0.44 -22.65 -12.97
N THR A 577 -0.73 -21.45 -12.45
CA THR A 577 -0.75 -21.20 -11.01
C THR A 577 -1.77 -20.13 -10.66
N ASP A 578 -2.48 -20.35 -9.55
CA ASP A 578 -3.32 -19.41 -8.84
C ASP A 578 -2.61 -18.86 -7.59
N SER A 579 -1.29 -19.04 -7.50
CA SER A 579 -0.50 -18.58 -6.37
C SER A 579 0.28 -17.33 -6.75
N ALA A 580 0.19 -16.28 -5.95
CA ALA A 580 0.97 -15.06 -6.12
C ALA A 580 2.46 -15.30 -5.95
N SER A 581 2.88 -16.27 -5.13
CA SER A 581 4.29 -16.62 -5.01
C SER A 581 4.51 -18.13 -5.03
N GLY A 582 5.55 -18.59 -5.72
CA GLY A 582 5.83 -20.01 -5.84
C GLY A 582 7.05 -20.31 -6.71
N SER A 583 7.25 -21.61 -6.93
CA SER A 583 8.32 -22.12 -7.78
C SER A 583 7.86 -23.37 -8.53
N HIS A 584 8.32 -23.53 -9.77
CA HIS A 584 8.07 -24.72 -10.57
C HIS A 584 9.34 -25.14 -11.34
N GLU A 585 9.61 -26.45 -11.41
CA GLU A 585 10.73 -27.01 -12.18
C GLU A 585 10.25 -27.48 -13.56
N PHE A 586 10.61 -26.72 -14.60
CA PHE A 586 10.31 -27.01 -16.00
C PHE A 586 11.31 -28.02 -16.58
N GLN A 587 10.87 -28.91 -17.47
CA GLN A 587 11.66 -29.92 -18.17
C GLN A 587 11.78 -29.60 -19.67
N ILE A 588 12.72 -28.72 -20.02
CA ILE A 588 12.86 -28.19 -21.38
C ILE A 588 13.73 -29.10 -22.24
N ARG A 589 13.12 -29.76 -23.23
CA ARG A 589 13.82 -30.56 -24.24
C ARG A 589 14.28 -29.69 -25.42
N VAL A 590 15.59 -29.60 -25.63
CA VAL A 590 16.18 -28.88 -26.76
C VAL A 590 16.01 -29.70 -28.04
N PRO A 591 15.43 -29.16 -29.12
CA PRO A 591 15.34 -29.87 -30.40
C PRO A 591 16.72 -30.23 -30.93
N LEU A 592 16.84 -31.41 -31.56
CA LEU A 592 18.08 -31.85 -32.21
C LEU A 592 18.56 -30.89 -33.31
N THR A 593 17.65 -30.13 -33.91
CA THR A 593 17.91 -29.19 -35.01
C THR A 593 18.29 -27.79 -34.55
N ALA A 594 18.04 -27.44 -33.28
CA ALA A 594 18.34 -26.11 -32.75
C ALA A 594 19.85 -25.95 -32.55
N LYS A 595 20.39 -24.77 -32.86
CA LYS A 595 21.82 -24.45 -32.73
C LYS A 595 22.00 -23.18 -31.92
N GLY A 596 23.05 -23.14 -31.10
CA GLY A 596 23.39 -21.95 -30.34
C GLY A 596 23.76 -20.76 -31.24
N PRO A 597 23.80 -19.53 -30.68
CA PRO A 597 23.60 -19.21 -29.27
C PRO A 597 22.13 -19.37 -28.84
N PHE A 598 21.95 -19.84 -27.61
CA PHE A 598 20.63 -20.00 -26.99
C PHE A 598 20.35 -18.81 -26.06
N SER A 599 19.07 -18.45 -25.91
CA SER A 599 18.62 -17.49 -24.89
C SER A 599 17.40 -18.05 -24.16
N TRP A 600 17.22 -17.67 -22.90
CA TRP A 600 16.11 -18.08 -22.07
C TRP A 600 15.20 -16.89 -21.80
N THR A 601 13.89 -17.11 -21.87
CA THR A 601 12.91 -16.12 -21.42
C THR A 601 11.92 -16.78 -20.49
N ALA A 602 11.62 -16.16 -19.36
CA ALA A 602 10.49 -16.55 -18.52
C ALA A 602 9.48 -15.41 -18.48
N ARG A 603 8.17 -15.71 -18.45
CA ARG A 603 7.14 -14.69 -18.25
C ARG A 603 5.97 -15.20 -17.42
N ALA A 604 5.28 -14.28 -16.73
CA ALA A 604 3.93 -14.54 -16.22
C ALA A 604 2.91 -13.77 -17.07
N GLN A 605 1.91 -14.49 -17.56
CA GLN A 605 0.81 -13.95 -18.35
C GLN A 605 -0.51 -14.41 -17.74
N THR A 606 -1.55 -13.58 -17.79
CA THR A 606 -2.87 -14.00 -17.28
C THR A 606 -3.36 -15.21 -18.08
N ALA A 607 -3.98 -16.16 -17.38
CA ALA A 607 -4.48 -17.39 -17.97
C ALA A 607 -5.96 -17.53 -17.62
N ASP A 608 -6.81 -16.88 -18.40
CA ASP A 608 -8.25 -16.92 -18.17
C ASP A 608 -8.82 -18.29 -18.60
N GLU A 609 -9.86 -18.76 -17.89
CA GLU A 609 -10.61 -19.99 -18.20
C GLU A 609 -9.79 -21.31 -18.09
N VAL A 610 -8.73 -21.34 -17.29
CA VAL A 610 -7.83 -22.52 -17.14
C VAL A 610 -8.22 -23.55 -16.11
N SER A 611 -9.14 -23.23 -15.20
CA SER A 611 -9.59 -24.13 -14.15
C SER A 611 -11.11 -24.18 -14.10
N ASN A 612 -11.63 -25.38 -13.87
CA ASN A 612 -13.04 -25.61 -13.55
C ASN A 612 -13.24 -25.81 -12.04
N ASP A 613 -12.24 -25.50 -11.23
CA ASP A 613 -12.28 -25.72 -9.79
C ASP A 613 -13.40 -24.94 -9.14
N ILE A 614 -13.99 -25.57 -8.13
CA ILE A 614 -15.02 -24.96 -7.31
C ILE A 614 -14.65 -25.21 -5.87
N THR A 615 -14.33 -24.13 -5.15
CA THR A 615 -14.25 -24.12 -3.69
C THR A 615 -15.38 -23.26 -3.14
N ASP A 616 -16.07 -23.75 -2.11
CA ASP A 616 -17.11 -23.01 -1.43
C ASP A 616 -17.24 -23.40 0.04
N GLY A 617 -16.78 -22.51 0.93
CA GLY A 617 -16.95 -22.63 2.39
C GLY A 617 -18.07 -21.77 2.96
N PHE A 618 -18.93 -21.20 2.12
CA PHE A 618 -20.00 -20.28 2.54
C PHE A 618 -19.61 -19.00 3.27
N GLU A 619 -18.31 -18.71 3.30
CA GLU A 619 -17.75 -17.51 3.89
C GLU A 619 -18.18 -16.22 3.19
N ALA A 620 -18.18 -15.13 3.96
CA ALA A 620 -18.58 -13.79 3.54
C ALA A 620 -20.03 -13.67 3.02
N ARG A 621 -20.92 -14.63 3.33
CA ARG A 621 -22.35 -14.55 3.03
C ARG A 621 -23.14 -13.98 4.21
N SER A 622 -24.27 -13.34 3.90
CA SER A 622 -25.13 -12.74 4.93
C SER A 622 -25.87 -13.84 5.71
N LEU A 623 -25.68 -13.89 7.02
CA LEU A 623 -26.26 -14.90 7.90
C LEU A 623 -27.80 -14.87 7.96
N GLY A 624 -28.38 -16.03 8.22
CA GLY A 624 -29.81 -16.23 8.46
C GLY A 624 -30.50 -16.99 7.34
N ALA A 625 -31.79 -17.23 7.56
CA ALA A 625 -32.68 -17.90 6.62
C ALA A 625 -33.00 -17.04 5.40
N ASP A 626 -33.20 -17.70 4.25
CA ASP A 626 -33.61 -17.06 2.99
C ASP A 626 -35.08 -16.61 2.98
N THR A 627 -35.87 -17.04 3.96
CA THR A 627 -37.29 -16.69 4.12
C THR A 627 -37.56 -15.20 4.39
N ALA A 628 -36.52 -14.40 4.69
CA ALA A 628 -36.62 -12.96 4.98
C ALA A 628 -36.13 -12.03 3.85
N LEU A 629 -35.77 -12.56 2.68
CA LEU A 629 -35.18 -11.74 1.60
C LEU A 629 -36.23 -10.91 0.81
N PRO A 630 -35.95 -9.63 0.51
CA PRO A 630 -36.75 -8.85 -0.43
C PRO A 630 -36.83 -9.52 -1.80
N GLN A 631 -37.98 -9.35 -2.48
CA GLN A 631 -38.20 -9.87 -3.83
C GLN A 631 -37.12 -9.36 -4.80
N GLY A 632 -36.31 -10.27 -5.36
CA GLY A 632 -35.20 -9.96 -6.27
C GLY A 632 -33.79 -10.01 -5.64
N SER A 633 -33.66 -10.32 -4.34
CA SER A 633 -32.35 -10.52 -3.71
C SER A 633 -31.75 -11.88 -4.11
N PRO A 634 -30.43 -11.97 -4.39
CA PRO A 634 -29.78 -13.27 -4.58
C PRO A 634 -29.88 -14.10 -3.28
N LEU A 635 -30.09 -15.41 -3.41
CA LEU A 635 -30.17 -16.35 -2.28
C LEU A 635 -28.89 -16.25 -1.42
N ARG A 636 -28.99 -16.33 -0.08
CA ARG A 636 -27.81 -16.21 0.82
C ARG A 636 -26.82 -17.34 0.65
N PHE A 637 -27.14 -18.36 -0.13
CA PHE A 637 -26.26 -19.49 -0.46
C PHE A 637 -25.92 -19.56 -1.96
N ALA A 638 -26.26 -18.54 -2.76
CA ALA A 638 -25.83 -18.43 -4.16
C ALA A 638 -24.28 -18.51 -4.27
N PRO A 639 -23.73 -19.17 -5.30
CA PRO A 639 -24.37 -19.63 -6.54
C PRO A 639 -25.02 -21.03 -6.45
N TRP A 640 -25.15 -21.61 -5.27
CA TRP A 640 -25.88 -22.86 -5.11
C TRP A 640 -27.39 -22.64 -5.14
N SER A 641 -28.13 -23.62 -5.63
CA SER A 641 -29.60 -23.71 -5.58
C SER A 641 -30.02 -24.99 -4.88
N THR A 642 -31.10 -24.94 -4.11
CA THR A 642 -31.62 -26.11 -3.39
C THR A 642 -32.68 -26.83 -4.21
N TYR A 643 -32.75 -28.15 -4.08
CA TYR A 643 -33.82 -28.96 -4.68
C TYR A 643 -34.30 -30.04 -3.70
N ASN A 644 -35.47 -30.62 -3.97
CA ASN A 644 -35.98 -31.77 -3.22
C ASN A 644 -36.80 -32.71 -4.09
N TYR A 645 -36.89 -33.98 -3.68
CA TYR A 645 -37.61 -35.02 -4.39
C TYR A 645 -38.24 -36.03 -3.43
N GLN A 646 -39.34 -36.64 -3.87
CA GLN A 646 -40.03 -37.75 -3.20
C GLN A 646 -40.72 -38.62 -4.25
N GLN A 647 -40.88 -39.91 -3.97
CA GLN A 647 -41.60 -40.82 -4.87
C GLN A 647 -43.07 -40.41 -5.04
N ASN A 648 -43.72 -39.98 -3.95
CA ASN A 648 -45.13 -39.61 -3.93
C ASN A 648 -45.30 -38.09 -3.80
N PRO A 649 -45.45 -37.34 -4.91
CA PRO A 649 -45.51 -35.88 -4.88
C PRO A 649 -46.75 -35.30 -4.17
N ALA A 650 -47.78 -36.11 -3.89
CA ALA A 650 -48.98 -35.70 -3.17
C ALA A 650 -48.74 -35.43 -1.66
N GLY A 651 -47.55 -35.72 -1.13
CA GLY A 651 -47.20 -35.57 0.29
C GLY A 651 -46.96 -34.14 0.79
N GLY A 652 -47.00 -33.13 -0.10
CA GLY A 652 -46.71 -31.73 0.24
C GLY A 652 -45.22 -31.37 0.12
N SER A 653 -44.87 -30.13 0.48
CA SER A 653 -43.48 -29.63 0.44
C SER A 653 -42.64 -30.27 1.55
N LEU A 654 -41.44 -30.76 1.19
CA LEU A 654 -40.43 -31.23 2.15
C LEU A 654 -39.65 -30.05 2.76
N TYR A 655 -39.56 -28.93 2.03
CA TYR A 655 -38.77 -27.77 2.40
C TYR A 655 -39.32 -27.09 3.65
N PHE A 656 -38.42 -26.81 4.61
CA PHE A 656 -38.71 -25.98 5.76
C PHE A 656 -37.95 -24.65 5.68
N ASP A 657 -36.61 -24.69 5.68
CA ASP A 657 -35.78 -23.49 5.62
C ASP A 657 -34.35 -23.77 5.13
N THR A 658 -33.69 -22.75 4.58
CA THR A 658 -32.30 -22.80 4.11
C THR A 658 -31.61 -21.45 4.31
N GLY A 659 -30.29 -21.44 4.45
CA GLY A 659 -29.53 -20.20 4.62
C GLY A 659 -28.08 -20.44 5.01
N THR A 660 -27.43 -19.40 5.55
CA THR A 660 -26.05 -19.48 6.07
C THR A 660 -25.99 -19.14 7.55
N GLN A 661 -25.06 -19.75 8.27
CA GLN A 661 -24.94 -19.65 9.74
C GLN A 661 -23.48 -19.68 10.20
N LEU A 662 -23.25 -19.55 11.51
CA LEU A 662 -21.91 -19.44 12.14
C LEU A 662 -21.43 -20.74 12.79
N GLU A 663 -21.60 -21.86 12.09
CA GLU A 663 -21.10 -23.16 12.54
C GLU A 663 -20.37 -23.83 11.38
N GLY A 664 -19.16 -23.37 11.06
CA GLY A 664 -18.31 -23.92 10.00
C GLY A 664 -17.44 -25.11 10.42
N PHE A 665 -16.92 -25.84 9.44
CA PHE A 665 -15.90 -26.89 9.59
C PHE A 665 -14.51 -26.28 9.39
N ASN A 666 -13.76 -26.07 10.49
CA ASN A 666 -12.48 -25.34 10.53
C ASN A 666 -12.54 -23.86 10.05
N SER A 667 -13.72 -23.39 9.68
CA SER A 667 -14.07 -22.06 9.17
C SER A 667 -15.10 -21.38 10.11
N ALA A 668 -15.61 -20.18 9.76
CA ALA A 668 -16.59 -19.45 10.57
C ALA A 668 -18.03 -19.66 10.11
N GLN A 669 -18.28 -19.90 8.82
CA GLN A 669 -19.61 -19.99 8.21
C GLN A 669 -19.89 -21.39 7.61
N SER A 670 -21.17 -21.74 7.48
CA SER A 670 -21.63 -22.92 6.73
C SER A 670 -23.04 -22.69 6.17
N ALA A 671 -23.44 -23.49 5.18
CA ALA A 671 -24.83 -23.58 4.77
C ALA A 671 -25.61 -24.47 5.74
N PHE A 672 -26.89 -24.15 5.97
CA PHE A 672 -27.84 -25.04 6.62
C PHE A 672 -29.04 -25.32 5.71
N LEU A 673 -29.54 -26.56 5.77
CA LEU A 673 -30.69 -27.05 5.04
C LEU A 673 -31.61 -27.81 6.00
N ILE A 674 -32.86 -27.38 6.09
CA ILE A 674 -33.87 -27.99 6.96
C ILE A 674 -35.02 -28.52 6.11
N TYR A 675 -35.21 -29.83 6.17
CA TYR A 675 -36.23 -30.54 5.41
C TYR A 675 -36.96 -31.56 6.28
N THR A 676 -38.27 -31.67 6.08
CA THR A 676 -39.11 -32.66 6.75
C THR A 676 -39.31 -33.87 5.85
N ASN A 677 -39.17 -35.08 6.40
CA ASN A 677 -39.47 -36.33 5.70
C ASN A 677 -40.78 -36.96 6.21
N PRO A 678 -41.95 -36.66 5.63
CA PRO A 678 -43.23 -37.19 6.11
C PRO A 678 -43.42 -38.69 5.82
N PRO A 679 -44.38 -39.37 6.47
CA PRO A 679 -44.60 -40.80 6.26
C PRO A 679 -45.13 -41.16 4.85
N SER A 680 -45.63 -40.18 4.10
CA SER A 680 -46.26 -40.38 2.79
C SER A 680 -45.31 -40.30 1.59
N VAL A 681 -44.00 -40.07 1.78
CA VAL A 681 -43.03 -39.82 0.69
C VAL A 681 -42.82 -41.01 -0.27
N GLY A 682 -43.14 -42.23 0.16
CA GLY A 682 -42.90 -43.47 -0.59
C GLY A 682 -41.57 -44.13 -0.23
N LEU A 683 -40.97 -44.85 -1.19
CA LEU A 683 -39.74 -45.64 -1.00
C LEU A 683 -38.45 -44.79 -0.98
N PHE A 684 -38.49 -43.57 -1.52
CA PHE A 684 -37.33 -42.70 -1.58
C PHE A 684 -37.74 -41.23 -1.49
N SER A 685 -36.86 -40.45 -0.87
CA SER A 685 -37.00 -39.01 -0.68
C SER A 685 -35.64 -38.40 -0.40
N GLY A 686 -35.47 -37.14 -0.75
CA GLY A 686 -34.24 -36.43 -0.45
C GLY A 686 -34.29 -34.97 -0.84
N PHE A 687 -33.20 -34.29 -0.58
CA PHE A 687 -32.97 -32.89 -0.88
C PHE A 687 -31.49 -32.66 -1.15
N GLY A 688 -31.12 -31.47 -1.59
CA GLY A 688 -29.71 -31.22 -1.90
C GLY A 688 -29.41 -29.82 -2.38
N LEU A 689 -28.13 -29.62 -2.68
CA LEU A 689 -27.58 -28.42 -3.29
C LEU A 689 -27.10 -28.76 -4.70
N GLU A 690 -27.32 -27.84 -5.64
CA GLU A 690 -26.74 -27.93 -6.97
C GLU A 690 -26.16 -26.60 -7.42
N ARG A 691 -25.01 -26.64 -8.11
CA ARG A 691 -24.33 -25.48 -8.69
C ARG A 691 -23.97 -25.79 -10.13
N GLN A 692 -24.32 -24.87 -11.03
CA GLN A 692 -23.92 -24.96 -12.44
C GLN A 692 -22.49 -24.47 -12.62
N PHE A 693 -21.74 -25.13 -13.50
CA PHE A 693 -20.46 -24.60 -13.98
C PHE A 693 -20.70 -23.38 -14.88
N PRO A 694 -19.75 -22.43 -14.95
CA PRO A 694 -19.86 -21.27 -15.85
C PRO A 694 -20.04 -21.66 -17.32
N ALA A 695 -19.45 -22.78 -17.75
CA ALA A 695 -19.61 -23.36 -19.07
C ALA A 695 -19.61 -24.91 -18.98
N PRO A 696 -20.33 -25.61 -19.88
CA PRO A 696 -20.21 -27.06 -19.98
C PRO A 696 -18.81 -27.49 -20.44
N PHE A 697 -18.30 -28.60 -19.91
CA PHE A 697 -16.99 -29.14 -20.29
C PHE A 697 -17.05 -30.65 -20.56
N ALA A 698 -16.07 -31.13 -21.34
CA ALA A 698 -15.94 -32.55 -21.66
C ALA A 698 -14.98 -33.23 -20.69
N MET A 699 -15.40 -34.36 -20.12
CA MET A 699 -14.53 -35.22 -19.31
C MET A 699 -13.62 -36.06 -20.22
N PRO A 700 -12.46 -36.52 -19.73
CA PRO A 700 -11.60 -37.43 -20.49
C PRO A 700 -12.34 -38.72 -20.86
N PRO A 701 -12.12 -39.28 -22.06
CA PRO A 701 -12.90 -40.41 -22.56
C PRO A 701 -12.61 -41.74 -21.85
N THR A 702 -11.55 -41.82 -21.02
CA THR A 702 -11.17 -43.05 -20.32
C THR A 702 -11.33 -42.91 -18.80
N LEU A 703 -11.98 -43.89 -18.17
CA LEU A 703 -12.24 -43.93 -16.73
C LEU A 703 -10.98 -43.78 -15.85
N PRO A 704 -9.79 -44.32 -16.20
CA PRO A 704 -8.59 -44.11 -15.39
C PRO A 704 -8.15 -42.64 -15.29
N GLN A 705 -8.45 -41.82 -16.29
CA GLN A 705 -8.14 -40.37 -16.26
C GLN A 705 -9.08 -39.60 -15.33
N TRP A 706 -10.22 -40.20 -14.93
CA TRP A 706 -11.16 -39.60 -13.99
C TRP A 706 -10.63 -39.56 -12.56
N HIS A 707 -9.59 -40.34 -12.26
CA HIS A 707 -8.92 -40.32 -10.95
C HIS A 707 -8.27 -38.96 -10.64
N ALA A 708 -8.03 -38.13 -11.66
CA ALA A 708 -7.48 -36.78 -11.51
C ALA A 708 -8.54 -35.72 -11.11
N TYR A 709 -9.82 -36.11 -10.99
CA TYR A 709 -10.90 -35.22 -10.56
C TYR A 709 -11.38 -35.65 -9.18
N THR A 710 -11.46 -34.72 -8.23
CA THR A 710 -11.94 -34.98 -6.86
C THR A 710 -13.16 -34.12 -6.57
N PHE A 711 -14.19 -34.73 -5.98
CA PHE A 711 -15.32 -34.00 -5.41
C PHE A 711 -15.39 -34.32 -3.91
N SER A 712 -15.48 -33.29 -3.07
CA SER A 712 -15.63 -33.43 -1.63
C SER A 712 -16.53 -32.37 -1.01
N CYS A 713 -17.01 -32.67 0.20
CA CYS A 713 -17.68 -31.74 1.08
C CYS A 713 -17.55 -32.19 2.54
N ASP A 714 -17.68 -31.26 3.47
CA ASP A 714 -17.90 -31.56 4.87
C ASP A 714 -19.40 -31.41 5.18
N VAL A 715 -19.97 -32.42 5.84
CA VAL A 715 -21.41 -32.47 6.13
C VAL A 715 -21.68 -32.89 7.56
N ARG A 716 -22.73 -32.33 8.14
CA ARG A 716 -23.20 -32.65 9.49
C ARG A 716 -24.72 -32.68 9.51
N GLU A 717 -25.33 -33.72 10.06
CA GLU A 717 -26.75 -33.72 10.44
C GLU A 717 -26.84 -33.65 11.95
N ILE A 718 -27.46 -32.59 12.49
CA ILE A 718 -27.34 -32.22 13.91
C ILE A 718 -27.92 -33.27 14.88
N ASN A 719 -28.86 -34.09 14.43
CA ASN A 719 -29.56 -35.09 15.23
C ASN A 719 -29.07 -36.52 15.00
N GLY A 720 -28.06 -36.71 14.12
CA GLY A 720 -27.57 -38.04 13.76
C GLY A 720 -28.56 -38.88 12.95
N GLN A 721 -29.50 -38.25 12.22
CA GLN A 721 -30.47 -38.97 11.38
C GLN A 721 -29.76 -39.72 10.25
N ARG A 722 -30.31 -40.89 9.87
CA ARG A 722 -29.67 -41.72 8.83
C ARG A 722 -29.94 -41.12 7.46
N MET A 723 -28.87 -40.81 6.75
CA MET A 723 -28.92 -40.36 5.36
C MET A 723 -27.78 -40.97 4.54
N ASN A 724 -27.97 -41.06 3.23
CA ASN A 724 -26.85 -41.22 2.30
C ASN A 724 -26.47 -39.86 1.72
N VAL A 725 -25.18 -39.56 1.72
CA VAL A 725 -24.62 -38.37 1.10
C VAL A 725 -24.12 -38.78 -0.29
N GLY A 726 -24.70 -38.15 -1.30
CA GLY A 726 -24.42 -38.37 -2.70
C GLY A 726 -23.66 -37.20 -3.30
N LEU A 727 -22.48 -37.49 -3.84
CA LEU A 727 -21.76 -36.56 -4.71
C LEU A 727 -22.16 -36.90 -6.15
N GLN A 728 -22.69 -35.94 -6.92
CA GLN A 728 -23.09 -36.18 -8.30
C GLN A 728 -22.57 -35.13 -9.27
N LEU A 729 -22.33 -35.58 -10.50
CA LEU A 729 -22.05 -34.74 -11.65
C LEU A 729 -23.17 -34.96 -12.68
N LYS A 730 -23.84 -33.87 -13.08
CA LYS A 730 -24.94 -33.91 -14.06
C LYS A 730 -24.50 -33.35 -15.41
N SER A 731 -25.11 -33.88 -16.46
CA SER A 731 -25.09 -33.36 -17.84
C SER A 731 -26.46 -32.77 -18.20
N PRO A 732 -26.57 -31.92 -19.23
CA PRO A 732 -27.84 -31.33 -19.65
C PRO A 732 -28.95 -32.37 -19.84
N PRO A 733 -30.21 -32.00 -19.54
CA PRO A 733 -31.34 -32.91 -19.73
C PRO A 733 -31.49 -33.28 -21.22
N GLY A 734 -31.55 -34.58 -21.51
CA GLY A 734 -31.75 -35.13 -22.85
C GLY A 734 -33.16 -35.70 -23.07
N SER A 735 -33.35 -36.45 -24.15
CA SER A 735 -34.63 -37.07 -24.51
C SER A 735 -34.93 -38.38 -23.77
N CYS A 736 -33.98 -38.87 -22.96
CA CYS A 736 -34.17 -40.08 -22.15
C CYS A 736 -35.11 -39.81 -20.98
N GLN A 737 -36.02 -40.75 -20.70
CA GLN A 737 -36.83 -40.76 -19.48
C GLN A 737 -36.77 -42.14 -18.83
N LEU A 738 -36.19 -42.22 -17.62
CA LEU A 738 -36.15 -43.41 -16.79
C LEU A 738 -36.84 -43.09 -15.45
N GLY A 739 -37.79 -43.95 -15.04
CA GLY A 739 -38.55 -43.73 -13.80
C GLY A 739 -39.36 -42.41 -13.75
N GLY A 740 -39.66 -41.80 -14.90
CA GLY A 740 -40.31 -40.49 -14.99
C GLY A 740 -39.38 -39.29 -14.79
N GLN A 741 -38.06 -39.51 -14.68
CA GLN A 741 -37.04 -38.48 -14.52
C GLN A 741 -36.24 -38.31 -15.83
N THR A 742 -35.82 -37.09 -16.13
CA THR A 742 -34.94 -36.73 -17.27
C THR A 742 -33.51 -36.44 -16.82
N VAL A 743 -33.11 -36.92 -15.64
CA VAL A 743 -31.82 -36.55 -15.02
C VAL A 743 -30.70 -37.45 -15.56
N HIS A 744 -29.66 -36.83 -16.10
CA HIS A 744 -28.46 -37.50 -16.62
C HIS A 744 -27.27 -37.27 -15.68
N ALA A 745 -26.90 -38.27 -14.88
CA ALA A 745 -25.89 -38.09 -13.85
C ALA A 745 -25.10 -39.37 -13.54
N VAL A 746 -23.86 -39.18 -13.09
CA VAL A 746 -23.09 -40.18 -12.34
C VAL A 746 -23.02 -39.77 -10.88
N GLN A 747 -22.94 -40.74 -9.96
CA GLN A 747 -22.88 -40.44 -8.53
C GLN A 747 -21.92 -41.35 -7.77
N PHE A 748 -21.39 -40.83 -6.68
CA PHE A 748 -20.81 -41.57 -5.57
C PHE A 748 -21.73 -41.44 -4.36
N LEU A 749 -21.97 -42.53 -3.65
CA LEU A 749 -22.83 -42.55 -2.46
C LEU A 749 -22.03 -43.05 -1.26
N GLN A 750 -22.11 -42.32 -0.16
CA GLN A 750 -21.53 -42.71 1.12
C GLN A 750 -22.55 -42.49 2.25
N PRO A 751 -22.79 -43.49 3.12
CA PRO A 751 -23.65 -43.30 4.29
C PRO A 751 -23.07 -42.26 5.26
N TYR A 752 -23.95 -41.41 5.81
CA TYR A 752 -23.63 -40.61 6.97
C TYR A 752 -23.71 -41.49 8.22
N THR A 753 -22.57 -41.66 8.90
CA THR A 753 -22.41 -42.63 10.00
C THR A 753 -22.28 -41.99 11.38
N SER A 754 -22.21 -40.66 11.44
CA SER A 754 -22.07 -39.92 12.70
C SER A 754 -23.39 -39.89 13.47
N THR A 755 -23.43 -40.58 14.62
CA THR A 755 -24.63 -40.68 15.47
C THR A 755 -24.78 -39.55 16.48
N ASN A 756 -23.73 -38.73 16.67
CA ASN A 756 -23.72 -37.63 17.64
C ASN A 756 -23.91 -36.27 16.96
N GLY A 757 -24.14 -36.26 15.65
CA GLY A 757 -24.17 -35.06 14.84
C GLY A 757 -22.81 -34.36 14.74
N ASP A 758 -21.71 -35.11 14.72
CA ASP A 758 -20.37 -34.59 14.38
C ASP A 758 -20.19 -34.46 12.86
N TRP A 759 -19.35 -33.53 12.42
CA TRP A 759 -18.96 -33.37 11.01
C TRP A 759 -18.34 -34.64 10.43
N GLN A 760 -18.71 -34.96 9.20
CA GLN A 760 -18.15 -36.06 8.43
C GLN A 760 -17.65 -35.53 7.08
N HIS A 761 -16.37 -35.76 6.79
CA HIS A 761 -15.77 -35.47 5.50
C HIS A 761 -16.17 -36.55 4.48
N ILE A 762 -16.74 -36.14 3.35
CA ILE A 762 -17.13 -37.02 2.24
C ILE A 762 -16.29 -36.61 1.03
N SER A 763 -15.52 -37.53 0.48
CA SER A 763 -14.65 -37.27 -0.67
C SER A 763 -14.53 -38.51 -1.55
N ALA A 764 -14.54 -38.30 -2.86
CA ALA A 764 -14.29 -39.35 -3.83
C ALA A 764 -13.66 -38.77 -5.10
N THR A 765 -12.75 -39.55 -5.68
CA THR A 765 -12.30 -39.34 -7.06
C THR A 765 -13.37 -39.82 -8.04
N LEU A 766 -13.47 -39.18 -9.21
CA LEU A 766 -14.59 -39.41 -10.12
C LEU A 766 -14.61 -40.84 -10.70
N ASP A 767 -13.48 -41.56 -10.73
CA ASP A 767 -13.43 -42.98 -11.12
C ASP A 767 -14.23 -43.92 -10.18
N LEU A 768 -14.58 -43.46 -8.97
CA LEU A 768 -15.45 -44.17 -8.04
C LEU A 768 -16.94 -43.95 -8.30
N PHE A 769 -17.29 -42.98 -9.14
CA PHE A 769 -18.69 -42.67 -9.45
C PHE A 769 -19.28 -43.78 -10.33
N ARG A 770 -20.57 -44.04 -10.14
CA ARG A 770 -21.33 -45.06 -10.87
C ARG A 770 -22.56 -44.44 -11.48
N GLN A 771 -22.93 -44.93 -12.66
CA GLN A 771 -24.22 -44.62 -13.28
C GLN A 771 -25.33 -45.35 -12.53
N PRO A 772 -26.31 -44.66 -11.94
CA PRO A 772 -27.45 -45.32 -11.30
C PRO A 772 -28.42 -45.87 -12.33
N ASP A 773 -28.95 -47.07 -12.10
CA ASP A 773 -29.89 -47.76 -13.03
C ASP A 773 -31.23 -47.02 -13.19
N PHE A 774 -31.54 -46.08 -12.28
CA PHE A 774 -32.76 -45.27 -12.29
C PHE A 774 -32.57 -43.86 -12.86
N LEU A 775 -31.35 -43.49 -13.30
CA LEU A 775 -31.04 -42.22 -13.96
C LEU A 775 -30.63 -42.45 -15.42
N CYS A 776 -30.83 -41.43 -16.26
CA CYS A 776 -30.38 -41.47 -17.65
C CYS A 776 -28.86 -41.42 -17.76
N LEU A 777 -28.33 -41.99 -18.86
CA LEU A 777 -26.89 -42.07 -19.14
C LEU A 777 -26.26 -40.68 -19.14
N PHE A 778 -25.23 -40.48 -18.31
CA PHE A 778 -24.45 -39.24 -18.26
C PHE A 778 -23.72 -38.97 -19.60
N ASP A 779 -23.86 -37.76 -20.13
CA ASP A 779 -23.10 -37.31 -21.30
C ASP A 779 -21.74 -36.77 -20.87
N ILE A 780 -20.72 -37.60 -21.11
CA ILE A 780 -19.32 -37.32 -20.80
C ILE A 780 -18.79 -36.05 -21.47
N ASN A 781 -19.39 -35.60 -22.57
CA ASN A 781 -18.90 -34.43 -23.32
C ASN A 781 -19.52 -33.10 -22.82
N ASN A 782 -20.51 -33.16 -21.93
CA ASN A 782 -21.29 -32.01 -21.51
C ASN A 782 -21.56 -32.07 -20.00
N ALA A 783 -20.52 -32.14 -19.16
CA ALA A 783 -20.66 -31.95 -17.72
C ALA A 783 -21.06 -30.49 -17.42
N VAL A 784 -22.09 -30.26 -16.60
CA VAL A 784 -22.66 -28.90 -16.41
C VAL A 784 -23.11 -28.56 -14.99
N THR A 785 -23.33 -29.53 -14.10
CA THR A 785 -23.77 -29.23 -12.72
C THR A 785 -23.13 -30.16 -11.68
N LEU A 786 -22.61 -29.59 -10.59
CA LEU A 786 -22.26 -30.31 -9.36
C LEU A 786 -23.45 -30.40 -8.42
N VAL A 787 -23.64 -31.56 -7.81
CA VAL A 787 -24.77 -31.81 -6.91
C VAL A 787 -24.32 -32.53 -5.64
N LEU A 788 -24.73 -31.99 -4.50
CA LEU A 788 -24.74 -32.68 -3.22
C LEU A 788 -26.16 -33.13 -2.93
N ASN A 789 -26.34 -34.45 -2.84
CA ASN A 789 -27.63 -35.09 -2.65
C ASN A 789 -27.70 -35.75 -1.27
N PHE A 790 -28.72 -35.42 -0.48
CA PHE A 790 -28.99 -36.03 0.82
C PHE A 790 -30.24 -36.92 0.70
N GLU A 791 -30.02 -38.23 0.63
CA GLU A 791 -31.10 -39.21 0.64
C GLU A 791 -31.55 -39.49 2.07
N MET A 792 -32.80 -39.17 2.38
CA MET A 792 -33.37 -39.33 3.72
C MET A 792 -33.85 -40.77 3.90
N LEU A 793 -33.33 -41.48 4.92
CA LEU A 793 -33.65 -42.90 5.17
C LEU A 793 -34.68 -43.10 6.28
N ASP A 794 -34.78 -42.15 7.20
CA ASP A 794 -35.78 -42.10 8.26
C ASP A 794 -36.96 -41.20 7.85
N THR A 795 -38.19 -41.68 8.03
CA THR A 795 -39.44 -40.92 7.87
C THR A 795 -39.97 -40.43 9.22
N GLU A 796 -40.97 -39.55 9.20
CA GLU A 796 -41.54 -38.89 10.39
C GLU A 796 -40.51 -38.05 11.18
N THR A 797 -39.53 -37.50 10.46
CA THR A 797 -38.44 -36.73 11.07
C THR A 797 -38.11 -35.47 10.29
N VAL A 798 -37.34 -34.58 10.92
CA VAL A 798 -36.76 -33.38 10.31
C VAL A 798 -35.26 -33.55 10.25
N TYR A 799 -34.69 -33.37 9.07
CA TYR A 799 -33.26 -33.31 8.83
C TYR A 799 -32.82 -31.86 8.93
N HIS A 800 -31.78 -31.63 9.73
CA HIS A 800 -31.08 -30.35 9.79
C HIS A 800 -29.62 -30.60 9.43
N VAL A 801 -29.34 -30.39 8.14
CA VAL A 801 -28.04 -30.65 7.53
C VAL A 801 -27.26 -29.35 7.41
N MET A 802 -26.03 -29.36 7.87
CA MET A 802 -25.04 -28.32 7.66
C MET A 802 -24.03 -28.82 6.64
N VAL A 803 -23.64 -27.94 5.71
CA VAL A 803 -22.70 -28.24 4.64
C VAL A 803 -21.64 -27.14 4.60
N ASP A 804 -20.40 -27.55 4.52
CA ASP A 804 -19.25 -26.65 4.41
C ASP A 804 -18.15 -27.26 3.52
N ASN A 805 -17.19 -26.43 3.12
CA ASN A 805 -15.96 -26.80 2.43
C ASN A 805 -16.23 -27.72 1.22
N ILE A 806 -17.16 -27.30 0.37
CA ILE A 806 -17.48 -28.00 -0.88
C ILE A 806 -16.31 -27.76 -1.85
N ARG A 807 -15.68 -28.83 -2.34
CA ARG A 807 -14.55 -28.73 -3.27
C ARG A 807 -14.72 -29.63 -4.47
N TRP A 808 -14.54 -29.07 -5.64
CA TRP A 808 -14.32 -29.78 -6.89
C TRP A 808 -12.95 -29.36 -7.41
N ASP A 809 -12.05 -30.33 -7.45
CA ASP A 809 -10.69 -30.17 -7.93
C ASP A 809 -10.59 -30.91 -9.27
N ALA A 810 -10.43 -30.15 -10.36
CA ALA A 810 -10.21 -30.61 -11.71
C ALA A 810 -8.76 -30.32 -12.13
N PRO A 811 -8.22 -31.07 -13.10
CA PRO A 811 -6.93 -30.73 -13.69
C PRO A 811 -6.99 -29.37 -14.40
N GLU A 812 -6.02 -28.50 -14.12
CA GLU A 812 -5.81 -27.26 -14.87
C GLU A 812 -5.52 -27.55 -16.35
N HIS A 813 -5.91 -26.62 -17.23
CA HIS A 813 -5.69 -26.70 -18.68
C HIS A 813 -5.28 -25.34 -19.24
N THR A 814 -4.76 -25.30 -20.47
CA THR A 814 -4.30 -24.06 -21.09
C THR A 814 -5.48 -23.18 -21.53
N GLY A 815 -5.44 -21.90 -21.19
CA GLY A 815 -6.55 -20.95 -21.35
C GLY A 815 -6.25 -19.81 -22.30
N VAL A 816 -7.07 -18.75 -22.28
CA VAL A 816 -6.83 -17.56 -23.09
C VAL A 816 -5.73 -16.73 -22.43
N LEU A 817 -4.61 -16.60 -23.13
CA LEU A 817 -3.46 -15.84 -22.66
C LEU A 817 -3.72 -14.34 -22.80
N GLY A 818 -3.57 -13.59 -21.70
CA GLY A 818 -3.71 -12.14 -21.69
C GLY A 818 -2.39 -11.39 -21.47
N PRO A 819 -2.42 -10.14 -20.94
CA PRO A 819 -1.24 -9.29 -20.83
C PRO A 819 -0.15 -9.93 -19.96
N THR A 820 1.10 -9.68 -20.35
CA THR A 820 2.29 -10.13 -19.61
C THR A 820 2.58 -9.17 -18.47
N ASN A 821 2.60 -9.68 -17.25
CA ASN A 821 2.83 -8.89 -16.03
C ASN A 821 4.24 -9.03 -15.47
N ALA A 822 5.06 -9.90 -16.07
CA ALA A 822 6.43 -10.13 -15.68
C ALA A 822 7.22 -10.76 -16.82
N VAL A 823 8.45 -10.30 -17.04
CA VAL A 823 9.37 -10.90 -18.02
C VAL A 823 10.76 -10.99 -17.41
N TYR A 824 11.42 -12.09 -17.70
CA TYR A 824 12.85 -12.30 -17.55
C TYR A 824 13.44 -12.62 -18.91
N PHE A 825 14.55 -11.98 -19.26
CA PHE A 825 15.33 -12.28 -20.47
C PHE A 825 16.79 -12.56 -20.09
N SER A 826 17.35 -13.62 -20.65
CA SER A 826 18.79 -13.89 -20.60
C SER A 826 19.29 -14.40 -21.95
N ALA A 827 20.28 -13.74 -22.51
CA ALA A 827 21.16 -14.39 -23.47
C ALA A 827 22.07 -15.32 -22.66
N ASN A 828 21.91 -16.63 -22.85
CA ASN A 828 22.55 -17.67 -22.05
C ASN A 828 24.02 -17.29 -21.80
N ASP A 829 24.36 -17.03 -20.54
CA ASP A 829 25.65 -16.48 -20.10
C ASP A 829 26.79 -17.05 -20.95
N SER A 830 27.19 -16.30 -21.99
CA SER A 830 28.60 -16.29 -22.33
C SER A 830 29.21 -15.87 -21.02
N ALA A 831 30.06 -16.71 -20.41
CA ALA A 831 30.96 -16.20 -19.38
C ALA A 831 31.41 -14.85 -19.92
N ALA A 832 31.13 -13.76 -19.21
CA ALA A 832 31.66 -12.46 -19.59
C ALA A 832 33.09 -12.76 -20.04
N PRO A 833 33.50 -12.40 -21.28
CA PRO A 833 34.83 -12.74 -21.74
C PRO A 833 35.73 -12.37 -20.58
N PRO A 834 36.44 -13.36 -20.00
CA PRO A 834 37.13 -13.16 -18.74
C PRO A 834 37.85 -11.83 -18.85
N LEU A 835 37.69 -10.98 -17.83
CA LEU A 835 38.19 -9.60 -17.82
C LEU A 835 39.53 -9.59 -18.57
N ASP A 836 39.61 -8.81 -19.64
CA ASP A 836 40.79 -8.68 -20.49
C ASP A 836 41.09 -7.18 -20.42
N ALA A 837 41.80 -6.79 -19.36
CA ALA A 837 41.93 -5.40 -18.96
C ALA A 837 42.72 -4.56 -19.97
N ASP A 838 43.56 -5.19 -20.79
CA ASP A 838 44.37 -4.55 -21.82
C ASP A 838 43.92 -4.82 -23.27
N LYS A 839 42.94 -5.72 -23.47
CA LYS A 839 42.26 -6.04 -24.72
C LYS A 839 43.14 -6.72 -25.76
N ASP A 840 44.04 -7.57 -25.33
CA ASP A 840 45.02 -8.22 -26.19
C ASP A 840 44.59 -9.60 -26.73
N GLY A 841 43.45 -10.10 -26.25
CA GLY A 841 42.88 -11.40 -26.63
C GLY A 841 43.19 -12.52 -25.64
N VAL A 842 43.82 -12.24 -24.51
CA VAL A 842 44.04 -13.15 -23.38
C VAL A 842 43.14 -12.75 -22.20
N ALA A 843 42.76 -13.73 -21.39
CA ALA A 843 41.96 -13.52 -20.20
C ALA A 843 42.83 -13.12 -19.01
N ASP A 844 42.50 -12.10 -18.21
CA ASP A 844 43.24 -11.73 -16.98
C ASP A 844 43.49 -12.94 -16.06
N ALA A 845 42.54 -13.90 -16.05
CA ALA A 845 42.61 -15.13 -15.26
C ALA A 845 43.69 -16.12 -15.73
N PHE A 846 44.13 -16.04 -16.99
CA PHE A 846 45.23 -16.80 -17.57
C PHE A 846 46.58 -16.08 -17.45
N GLU A 847 46.54 -14.79 -17.13
CA GLU A 847 47.68 -13.88 -17.04
C GLU A 847 48.20 -13.75 -15.61
N THR A 848 49.15 -14.63 -15.25
CA THR A 848 49.59 -14.79 -13.86
C THR A 848 50.62 -13.75 -13.40
N ALA A 849 51.06 -12.84 -14.27
CA ALA A 849 52.09 -11.83 -14.03
C ALA A 849 53.40 -12.40 -13.46
N THR A 850 53.69 -13.68 -13.74
CA THR A 850 54.89 -14.38 -13.23
C THR A 850 56.12 -14.17 -14.11
N GLY A 851 55.95 -13.70 -15.35
CA GLY A 851 57.02 -13.63 -16.36
C GLY A 851 57.49 -15.00 -16.87
N ILE A 852 56.76 -16.08 -16.55
CA ILE A 852 57.10 -17.45 -16.92
C ILE A 852 55.91 -18.07 -17.64
N TYR A 853 56.07 -18.34 -18.94
CA TYR A 853 55.07 -19.06 -19.72
C TYR A 853 55.03 -20.55 -19.34
N VAL A 854 53.85 -21.03 -18.92
CA VAL A 854 53.61 -22.44 -18.56
C VAL A 854 52.70 -23.12 -19.59
N SER A 855 51.60 -22.46 -19.99
CA SER A 855 50.62 -22.96 -20.98
C SER A 855 49.67 -21.85 -21.43
N ASP A 856 48.82 -22.09 -22.45
CA ASP A 856 47.82 -21.13 -22.94
C ASP A 856 46.80 -20.66 -21.86
N THR A 857 46.68 -21.38 -20.74
CA THR A 857 45.83 -21.01 -19.58
C THR A 857 46.63 -20.55 -18.35
N ASN A 858 47.95 -20.39 -18.49
CA ASN A 858 48.89 -19.87 -17.49
C ASN A 858 50.08 -19.26 -18.23
N THR A 859 49.85 -18.07 -18.77
CA THR A 859 50.70 -17.42 -19.78
C THR A 859 51.89 -16.71 -19.14
N GLY A 860 51.81 -16.35 -17.86
CA GLY A 860 52.83 -15.55 -17.18
C GLY A 860 52.83 -14.06 -17.53
N THR A 861 51.99 -13.64 -18.48
CA THR A 861 51.83 -12.26 -18.98
C THR A 861 51.13 -11.37 -17.96
N ARG A 862 51.13 -10.06 -18.20
CA ARG A 862 50.56 -9.06 -17.30
C ARG A 862 49.15 -8.68 -17.77
N PRO A 863 48.13 -8.84 -16.92
CA PRO A 863 46.73 -8.56 -17.29
C PRO A 863 46.42 -7.08 -17.59
N ASP A 864 47.35 -6.17 -17.36
CA ASP A 864 47.19 -4.73 -17.59
C ASP A 864 48.07 -4.21 -18.73
N ARG A 865 48.69 -5.09 -19.51
CA ARG A 865 49.62 -4.73 -20.57
C ARG A 865 49.60 -5.73 -21.73
N ALA A 866 48.93 -5.30 -22.81
CA ALA A 866 48.70 -6.07 -24.03
C ALA A 866 49.94 -6.60 -24.77
N ASP A 867 51.14 -6.20 -24.37
CA ASP A 867 52.44 -6.60 -24.93
C ASP A 867 53.42 -6.62 -23.74
N SER A 868 53.47 -7.76 -23.06
CA SER A 868 54.14 -7.96 -21.78
C SER A 868 55.66 -7.81 -21.87
N ASP A 869 56.27 -8.25 -22.96
CA ASP A 869 57.71 -8.20 -23.16
C ASP A 869 58.22 -6.97 -23.96
N GLY A 870 57.30 -6.23 -24.58
CA GLY A 870 57.56 -4.97 -25.27
C GLY A 870 58.21 -5.15 -26.64
N ASP A 871 57.93 -6.22 -27.37
CA ASP A 871 58.46 -6.46 -28.72
C ASP A 871 57.60 -5.84 -29.84
N GLY A 872 56.37 -5.44 -29.54
CA GLY A 872 55.42 -4.82 -30.46
C GLY A 872 54.34 -5.76 -31.02
N GLN A 873 54.32 -7.04 -30.65
CA GLN A 873 53.22 -7.98 -30.86
C GLN A 873 52.39 -8.08 -29.57
N SER A 874 51.09 -8.38 -29.68
CA SER A 874 50.25 -8.53 -28.48
C SER A 874 50.36 -9.94 -27.90
N ASP A 875 50.21 -10.11 -26.58
CA ASP A 875 50.43 -11.42 -25.96
C ASP A 875 49.45 -12.47 -26.54
N GLY A 876 48.20 -12.07 -26.81
CA GLY A 876 47.23 -12.91 -27.50
C GLY A 876 47.62 -13.28 -28.94
N ASP A 877 48.22 -12.37 -29.71
CA ASP A 877 48.71 -12.66 -31.06
C ASP A 877 49.94 -13.57 -31.04
N GLU A 878 50.76 -13.48 -30.00
CA GLU A 878 51.88 -14.39 -29.75
C GLU A 878 51.41 -15.80 -29.38
N LEU A 879 50.39 -15.92 -28.51
CA LEU A 879 49.74 -17.21 -28.25
C LEU A 879 49.12 -17.80 -29.51
N VAL A 880 48.55 -16.99 -30.41
CA VAL A 880 48.06 -17.42 -31.73
C VAL A 880 49.19 -17.78 -32.70
N SER A 881 50.39 -17.23 -32.51
CA SER A 881 51.56 -17.49 -33.34
C SER A 881 52.43 -18.66 -32.83
N GLY A 882 52.35 -18.96 -31.54
CA GLY A 882 52.97 -20.10 -30.88
C GLY A 882 54.32 -19.77 -30.28
N THR A 883 54.52 -18.48 -30.04
CA THR A 883 55.67 -17.88 -29.39
C THR A 883 55.39 -17.68 -27.90
N ASN A 884 56.44 -17.43 -27.13
CA ASN A 884 56.34 -17.15 -25.71
C ASN A 884 56.17 -15.64 -25.46
N PRO A 885 55.01 -15.19 -24.94
CA PRO A 885 54.70 -13.76 -24.76
C PRO A 885 55.46 -13.05 -23.63
N ASN A 886 56.49 -13.69 -23.10
CA ASN A 886 57.37 -13.10 -22.09
C ASN A 886 58.83 -13.03 -22.58
N LEU A 887 59.08 -13.30 -23.87
CA LEU A 887 60.41 -13.37 -24.46
C LEU A 887 60.49 -12.58 -25.77
N LYS A 888 60.96 -11.33 -25.68
CA LYS A 888 61.10 -10.39 -26.79
C LYS A 888 61.87 -10.90 -28.04
N ASP A 889 62.69 -11.94 -27.88
CA ASP A 889 63.46 -12.53 -28.98
C ASP A 889 62.76 -13.78 -29.61
N ASP A 890 61.57 -14.14 -29.14
CA ASP A 890 60.76 -15.27 -29.61
C ASP A 890 59.56 -14.77 -30.42
N PHE A 891 59.78 -14.33 -31.65
CA PHE A 891 58.72 -13.84 -32.54
C PHE A 891 58.57 -14.73 -33.78
N PHE A 892 57.37 -14.75 -34.34
CA PHE A 892 57.07 -15.53 -35.53
C PHE A 892 57.70 -14.91 -36.78
N HIS A 893 58.65 -15.62 -37.39
CA HIS A 893 59.33 -15.16 -38.60
C HIS A 893 59.67 -16.31 -39.54
N ILE A 894 59.97 -15.94 -40.78
CA ILE A 894 60.55 -16.85 -41.76
C ILE A 894 62.04 -17.00 -41.41
N ASP A 895 62.45 -18.19 -40.96
CA ASP A 895 63.84 -18.50 -40.58
C ASP A 895 64.78 -18.44 -41.80
N SER A 896 64.31 -18.89 -42.96
CA SER A 896 65.09 -18.80 -44.19
C SER A 896 64.22 -18.78 -45.44
N VAL A 897 64.71 -18.05 -46.43
CA VAL A 897 64.23 -18.13 -47.82
C VAL A 897 65.40 -18.60 -48.66
N ARG A 898 65.23 -19.75 -49.31
CA ARG A 898 66.25 -20.36 -50.17
C ARG A 898 65.65 -20.80 -51.48
N LEU A 899 66.49 -20.99 -52.50
CA LEU A 899 66.08 -21.67 -53.71
C LEU A 899 66.18 -23.19 -53.51
N GLY A 900 65.14 -23.90 -53.91
CA GLY A 900 65.12 -25.36 -54.01
C GLY A 900 65.90 -25.86 -55.22
N GLU A 901 65.92 -27.17 -55.40
CA GLU A 901 66.71 -27.82 -56.47
C GLU A 901 66.25 -27.44 -57.89
N ALA A 902 64.99 -27.04 -58.06
CA ALA A 902 64.44 -26.58 -59.34
C ALA A 902 64.42 -25.05 -59.46
N GLY A 903 65.05 -24.32 -58.52
CA GLY A 903 65.05 -22.86 -58.48
C GLY A 903 63.77 -22.27 -57.89
N GLU A 904 62.91 -23.08 -57.26
CA GLU A 904 61.69 -22.63 -56.61
C GLU A 904 62.00 -21.98 -55.24
N PRO A 905 61.34 -20.87 -54.85
CA PRO A 905 61.46 -20.33 -53.51
C PRO A 905 60.92 -21.33 -52.47
N VAL A 906 61.75 -21.65 -51.48
CA VAL A 906 61.40 -22.45 -50.31
C VAL A 906 61.50 -21.58 -49.09
N LEU A 907 60.37 -21.41 -48.42
CA LEU A 907 60.26 -20.70 -47.15
C LEU A 907 60.32 -21.72 -46.03
N SER A 908 61.14 -21.46 -45.01
CA SER A 908 61.23 -22.26 -43.81
C SER A 908 60.90 -21.40 -42.60
N TRP A 909 60.07 -21.91 -41.71
CA TRP A 909 59.77 -21.31 -40.40
C TRP A 909 59.56 -22.40 -39.35
N LYS A 910 59.68 -22.06 -38.07
CA LYS A 910 59.28 -22.95 -36.97
C LYS A 910 57.77 -23.02 -36.84
N ALA A 911 57.19 -24.15 -37.23
CA ALA A 911 55.77 -24.44 -37.03
C ALA A 911 55.50 -25.12 -35.68
N LYS A 912 54.26 -24.99 -35.20
CA LYS A 912 53.76 -25.58 -33.95
C LYS A 912 52.66 -26.58 -34.22
N ALA A 913 52.70 -27.71 -33.51
CA ALA A 913 51.73 -28.80 -33.65
C ALA A 913 50.30 -28.28 -33.42
N GLY A 914 49.37 -28.70 -34.28
CA GLY A 914 47.95 -28.33 -34.18
C GLY A 914 47.59 -26.98 -34.80
N ARG A 915 48.54 -26.24 -35.37
CA ARG A 915 48.29 -24.96 -36.05
C ARG A 915 48.26 -25.09 -37.56
N ALA A 916 47.53 -24.17 -38.19
CA ALA A 916 47.43 -24.05 -39.64
C ALA A 916 48.05 -22.72 -40.12
N TYR A 917 48.75 -22.78 -41.25
CA TYR A 917 49.48 -21.66 -41.82
C TYR A 917 49.02 -21.37 -43.25
N SER A 918 49.10 -20.11 -43.65
CA SER A 918 48.93 -19.69 -45.03
C SER A 918 50.12 -18.85 -45.50
N VAL A 919 50.52 -19.02 -46.75
CA VAL A 919 51.60 -18.25 -47.38
C VAL A 919 50.99 -17.34 -48.43
N ALA A 920 51.34 -16.07 -48.37
CA ALA A 920 50.98 -15.07 -49.37
C ALA A 920 52.23 -14.40 -49.93
N PHE A 921 52.12 -13.85 -51.14
CA PHE A 921 53.21 -13.16 -51.81
C PHE A 921 52.77 -11.79 -52.34
N ALA A 922 53.73 -10.89 -52.49
CA ALA A 922 53.61 -9.64 -53.23
C ALA A 922 54.82 -9.53 -54.16
N GLU A 923 54.65 -8.96 -55.35
CA GLU A 923 55.75 -8.78 -56.30
C GLU A 923 56.46 -7.42 -56.10
N GLU A 924 55.81 -6.49 -55.40
CA GLU A 924 56.37 -5.16 -55.07
C GLU A 924 55.92 -4.72 -53.66
N LEU A 925 56.84 -4.12 -52.89
CA LEU A 925 56.59 -3.51 -51.58
C LEU A 925 56.80 -1.98 -51.63
N THR A 926 56.14 -1.33 -52.58
CA THR A 926 56.34 0.10 -52.84
C THR A 926 55.62 1.02 -51.84
N GLU A 927 54.58 0.54 -51.14
CA GLU A 927 53.86 1.31 -50.13
C GLU A 927 53.52 0.49 -48.87
N PRO A 928 53.43 1.12 -47.68
CA PRO A 928 52.85 0.50 -46.49
C PRO A 928 51.39 0.10 -46.78
N GLY A 929 51.14 -1.20 -46.93
CA GLY A 929 49.82 -1.73 -47.28
C GLY A 929 49.74 -2.45 -48.64
N SER A 930 50.87 -2.66 -49.34
CA SER A 930 50.92 -3.52 -50.53
C SER A 930 50.16 -4.83 -50.31
N GLU A 931 49.20 -5.12 -51.20
CA GLU A 931 48.31 -6.27 -51.10
C GLU A 931 49.09 -7.58 -51.33
N PHE A 932 48.97 -8.51 -50.40
CA PHE A 932 49.56 -9.85 -50.51
C PHE A 932 48.51 -10.82 -51.05
N PHE A 933 48.85 -11.54 -52.12
CA PHE A 933 47.99 -12.55 -52.72
C PHE A 933 48.32 -13.95 -52.17
N PRO A 934 47.32 -14.81 -51.93
CA PRO A 934 47.58 -16.18 -51.49
C PRO A 934 48.43 -16.96 -52.50
N VAL A 935 49.45 -17.68 -52.03
CA VAL A 935 50.21 -18.60 -52.88
C VAL A 935 49.33 -19.85 -53.13
N PRO A 936 49.04 -20.20 -54.40
CA PRO A 936 48.20 -21.35 -54.71
C PRO A 936 48.75 -22.65 -54.09
N GLY A 937 47.90 -23.38 -53.36
CA GLY A 937 48.25 -24.64 -52.71
C GLY A 937 48.90 -24.50 -51.32
N LEU A 938 49.19 -23.28 -50.86
CA LEU A 938 49.81 -23.02 -49.54
C LEU A 938 48.88 -22.21 -48.62
N THR A 939 47.57 -22.45 -48.67
CA THR A 939 46.56 -21.65 -47.94
C THR A 939 46.03 -22.30 -46.65
N ALA A 940 46.41 -23.54 -46.35
CA ALA A 940 45.96 -24.28 -45.17
C ALA A 940 46.96 -25.39 -44.79
N LEU A 941 48.21 -25.00 -44.55
CA LEU A 941 49.30 -25.90 -44.20
C LEU A 941 49.22 -26.29 -42.72
N SER A 942 48.90 -27.55 -42.41
CA SER A 942 48.81 -28.03 -41.02
C SER A 942 50.13 -28.62 -40.54
N ALA A 943 50.59 -28.21 -39.37
CA ALA A 943 51.75 -28.81 -38.70
C ALA A 943 51.31 -29.91 -37.74
N SER A 944 51.84 -31.13 -37.95
CA SER A 944 51.57 -32.30 -37.11
C SER A 944 52.52 -32.43 -35.91
N ALA A 945 53.62 -31.67 -35.90
CA ALA A 945 54.62 -31.63 -34.83
C ALA A 945 55.29 -30.25 -34.78
N ASP A 946 55.88 -29.91 -33.63
CA ASP A 946 56.72 -28.73 -33.45
C ASP A 946 58.04 -28.91 -34.22
N GLY A 947 58.43 -27.90 -35.02
CA GLY A 947 59.71 -27.94 -35.75
C GLY A 947 59.70 -27.15 -37.06
N PRO A 948 60.80 -27.21 -37.84
CA PRO A 948 60.88 -26.50 -39.11
C PRO A 948 59.86 -27.04 -40.12
N MET A 949 59.12 -26.12 -40.74
CA MET A 949 58.17 -26.38 -41.80
C MET A 949 58.62 -25.65 -43.06
N ASP A 950 58.82 -26.42 -44.12
CA ASP A 950 59.19 -25.89 -45.43
C ASP A 950 57.94 -25.80 -46.32
N ALA A 951 57.72 -24.63 -46.93
CA ALA A 951 56.71 -24.45 -47.97
C ALA A 951 57.34 -23.98 -49.26
N LYS A 952 57.00 -24.67 -50.35
CA LYS A 952 57.56 -24.42 -51.68
C LYS A 952 56.56 -23.63 -52.51
N ASP A 953 56.94 -22.44 -52.95
CA ASP A 953 56.16 -21.70 -53.93
C ASP A 953 56.50 -22.19 -55.35
N LEU A 954 55.62 -23.02 -55.91
CA LEU A 954 55.75 -23.54 -57.28
C LEU A 954 55.13 -22.61 -58.34
N SER A 955 54.58 -21.46 -57.93
CA SER A 955 53.86 -20.53 -58.80
C SER A 955 54.64 -19.35 -59.42
N PRO A 956 55.93 -19.07 -59.12
CA PRO A 956 56.58 -17.90 -59.70
C PRO A 956 56.97 -18.09 -61.17
N PRO A 957 56.72 -17.11 -62.05
CA PRO A 957 57.34 -17.03 -63.38
C PRO A 957 58.87 -16.83 -63.28
N PRO A 958 59.66 -17.19 -64.32
CA PRO A 958 61.10 -16.96 -64.31
C PRO A 958 61.45 -15.47 -64.17
N ALA A 959 62.34 -15.14 -63.23
CA ALA A 959 62.95 -13.82 -63.01
C ALA A 959 62.06 -12.72 -62.39
N THR A 960 61.02 -13.05 -61.61
CA THR A 960 60.30 -12.07 -60.78
C THR A 960 60.86 -12.02 -59.35
N THR A 961 60.91 -10.80 -58.78
CA THR A 961 61.16 -10.64 -57.34
C THR A 961 59.84 -10.88 -56.61
N ARG A 962 59.85 -11.75 -55.60
CA ARG A 962 58.70 -11.98 -54.72
C ARG A 962 59.08 -11.71 -53.27
N PHE A 963 58.18 -11.03 -52.59
CA PHE A 963 58.16 -10.84 -51.16
C PHE A 963 57.11 -11.78 -50.59
N TYR A 964 57.44 -12.45 -49.50
CA TYR A 964 56.56 -13.44 -48.91
C TYR A 964 56.16 -13.03 -47.50
N ARG A 965 54.95 -13.44 -47.13
CA ARG A 965 54.47 -13.40 -45.75
C ARG A 965 53.87 -14.75 -45.43
N VAL A 966 54.26 -15.31 -44.29
CA VAL A 966 53.57 -16.45 -43.70
C VAL A 966 52.64 -15.91 -42.62
N MET A 967 51.42 -16.44 -42.56
CA MET A 967 50.39 -16.04 -41.61
C MET A 967 49.88 -17.28 -40.89
N VAL A 968 49.71 -17.18 -39.57
CA VAL A 968 49.02 -18.21 -38.79
C VAL A 968 47.52 -18.00 -38.93
N ILE A 969 46.78 -19.08 -39.21
CA ILE A 969 45.33 -19.03 -39.36
C ILE A 969 44.72 -19.15 -37.96
N ARG A 970 43.98 -18.12 -37.52
CA ARG A 970 43.21 -18.17 -36.26
C ARG A 970 42.13 -19.28 -36.37
N PRO A 971 42.02 -20.19 -35.40
CA PRO A 971 41.01 -21.25 -35.37
C PRO A 971 39.57 -20.73 -35.38
#